data_AF-A0A369ABZ7-F1
#
_entry.id   AF-A0A369ABZ7-F1
#
_cell.length_a   1.000
_cell.length_b   1.000
_cell.length_c   1.000
_cell.angle_alpha   90.00
_cell.angle_beta   90.00
_cell.angle_gamma   90.00
#
_symmetry.space_group_name_H-M   'P 1'
#
loop_
_entity.id
_entity.type
_entity.pdbx_description
1 polymer ?
#
loop_
_entity_poly.entity_id
_entity_poly.type
_entity_poly.pdbx_seq_one_letter_code
_entity_poly.pdbx_strand_id
1 'polypeptide(L)'
;FYYQGSENTGKSGEDIDPEATGVIKADDMGSEKFDVEDGIPCTEDLYVSVNGKDYLYSYNFLQIIDYKEYPINVTKTFNLSWEEQRVGSYEDEDGNTHYYTYWITMYDTEEREETVDVVRDYSYWYIDRLEVYYAGQAEAWNYALPNEGIVIGQPSSGYDVPELDVEYLGHDSLHIKEPDIEYNMDMGSESLSGGRNGRPSVPDNFGARGFAESNVGNILARNDSVKFNGRTVMSGDWREISTEEPGDINSGRLVEKLFYVDGQTIDRNKRNGREESYGEVTYRLMDGSVNALAYDIEDSIDGINPVTIHTPVVCYAEVKDDAAYNQMLSPDTARASLILGRPSHVSIPTAGQHRNIKGYGNRDYIKYTDEKQIKFPFDTYINTTWRQAGKYVKANTWHTVSLEQDEVDFYLPEWVDEGDYTIEFREIAINDPGYGYMQRDANTSTEAYVAYDSRDVKVIGRLYGLRISDITDYPLWEEVFRQSENTVKHSGNYYRSGKNDENGKARDLGGTTQKVFDKLVLPIMNGSHIQYRNAGALKRGYKFRFELETLGNYFNDADCISITPSFYYVPYDGSRREKVDLWYNERFNGEENSMVKVQGAGQNRNNPKYMNLGNVYRSVPEIEIESTSIISRISERSLKEHNTLIGWLDRVILGRWVRTYTGDVSELPQGVEQERAKVSKQKWYGEYYLPAELFAAPEGYDVEKQAREGYGLTGKEDFWKKEGYIIVGFNIRTVKDESSEGGALGYKGPICNMWEIEAFNLNKKDYEGRSFPLQYGDIVFYYTDRSVKDDYSEGGTH
;
A
#
# COMPACT_ATOMS: atom_id res chain seq x y z
N PHE A 1 -56.57 54.38 46.18
CA PHE A 1 -55.40 54.77 46.99
C PHE A 1 -54.19 54.66 46.11
N TYR A 2 -53.45 55.76 45.98
CA TYR A 2 -52.23 55.85 45.17
C TYR A 2 -51.14 55.04 45.88
N TYR A 3 -50.61 53.99 45.23
CA TYR A 3 -49.33 53.40 45.62
C TYR A 3 -48.22 54.25 45.00
N GLN A 4 -47.51 55.00 45.84
CA GLN A 4 -46.30 55.73 45.47
C GLN A 4 -45.09 54.96 46.01
N GLY A 5 -44.26 54.48 45.07
CA GLY A 5 -42.82 54.23 45.27
C GLY A 5 -42.42 52.93 45.98
N SER A 6 -42.43 51.80 45.26
CA SER A 6 -41.51 50.71 45.57
C SER A 6 -40.22 50.93 44.76
N GLU A 7 -39.08 51.11 45.44
CA GLU A 7 -37.78 50.96 44.80
C GLU A 7 -37.52 49.46 44.67
N ASN A 8 -37.85 48.87 43.51
CA ASN A 8 -37.51 47.47 43.24
C ASN A 8 -36.02 47.39 42.86
N THR A 9 -35.18 46.96 43.80
CA THR A 9 -33.82 46.52 43.49
C THR A 9 -33.87 45.06 43.02
N GLY A 10 -33.30 44.80 41.84
CA GLY A 10 -33.22 43.46 41.26
C GLY A 10 -31.81 42.89 41.36
N LYS A 11 -31.72 41.57 41.51
CA LYS A 11 -30.48 40.80 41.45
C LYS A 11 -30.57 39.83 40.28
N SER A 12 -29.71 40.02 39.29
CA SER A 12 -29.65 39.18 38.10
C SER A 12 -28.27 38.60 37.89
N GLY A 13 -28.23 37.46 37.20
CA GLY A 13 -27.01 36.81 36.76
C GLY A 13 -27.32 35.88 35.59
N GLU A 14 -26.40 35.79 34.63
CA GLU A 14 -26.52 34.92 33.47
C GLU A 14 -25.16 34.34 33.07
N ASP A 15 -25.18 33.08 32.67
CA ASP A 15 -24.08 32.36 32.01
C ASP A 15 -24.72 31.33 31.08
N ILE A 16 -25.04 31.79 29.87
CA ILE A 16 -25.77 31.03 28.85
C ILE A 16 -24.88 30.59 27.68
N ASP A 17 -23.58 30.90 27.73
CA ASP A 17 -22.58 30.48 26.73
C ASP A 17 -22.01 29.11 27.16
N PRO A 18 -22.26 28.04 26.38
CA PRO A 18 -21.72 26.71 26.64
C PRO A 18 -20.20 26.60 26.67
N GLU A 19 -19.48 27.55 26.06
CA GLU A 19 -18.05 27.46 25.74
C GLU A 19 -17.71 26.14 25.03
N ALA A 20 -18.60 25.74 24.10
CA ALA A 20 -18.53 24.43 23.49
C ALA A 20 -17.40 24.34 22.47
N THR A 21 -16.52 23.35 22.63
CA THR A 21 -15.42 23.08 21.70
C THR A 21 -15.37 21.61 21.34
N GLY A 22 -14.96 21.27 20.12
CA GLY A 22 -15.01 19.89 19.64
C GLY A 22 -13.79 19.47 18.84
N VAL A 23 -13.57 18.15 18.77
CA VAL A 23 -12.56 17.54 17.90
C VAL A 23 -13.10 16.24 17.29
N ILE A 24 -12.64 15.95 16.07
CA ILE A 24 -12.79 14.66 15.41
C ILE A 24 -11.38 14.11 15.19
N LYS A 25 -11.06 12.92 15.69
CA LYS A 25 -9.70 12.36 15.62
C LYS A 25 -9.73 10.84 15.37
N ALA A 26 -8.58 10.25 15.07
CA ALA A 26 -8.46 8.85 14.65
C ALA A 26 -8.41 7.87 15.83
N ASP A 27 -8.90 6.65 15.60
CA ASP A 27 -8.82 5.49 16.52
C ASP A 27 -9.37 5.80 17.92
N ASP A 28 -8.66 5.36 18.96
CA ASP A 28 -8.97 5.61 20.36
C ASP A 28 -8.23 6.86 20.86
N MET A 29 -8.95 7.68 21.61
CA MET A 29 -8.42 8.92 22.17
C MET A 29 -7.14 8.71 23.00
N GLY A 30 -6.08 9.45 22.65
CA GLY A 30 -4.75 9.36 23.27
C GLY A 30 -3.82 8.32 22.65
N SER A 31 -4.29 7.57 21.64
CA SER A 31 -3.49 6.57 20.91
C SER A 31 -3.73 6.61 19.41
N GLU A 32 -4.03 7.80 18.89
CA GLU A 32 -4.36 8.02 17.48
C GLU A 32 -3.21 7.52 16.60
N LYS A 33 -3.46 6.64 15.63
CA LYS A 33 -2.42 6.16 14.70
C LYS A 33 -2.24 7.09 13.51
N PHE A 34 -3.25 7.89 13.22
CA PHE A 34 -3.27 8.85 12.13
C PHE A 34 -3.45 10.27 12.65
N ASP A 35 -2.95 11.23 11.89
CA ASP A 35 -3.35 12.63 12.03
C ASP A 35 -4.43 12.90 10.97
N VAL A 36 -5.66 13.11 11.42
CA VAL A 36 -6.81 13.23 10.52
C VAL A 36 -6.76 14.49 9.68
N GLU A 37 -6.03 15.53 10.09
CA GLU A 37 -5.91 16.76 9.30
C GLU A 37 -4.98 16.56 8.09
N ASP A 38 -3.97 15.68 8.23
CA ASP A 38 -3.00 15.32 7.19
C ASP A 38 -3.48 14.16 6.29
N GLY A 39 -4.17 13.19 6.87
CA GLY A 39 -4.68 12.03 6.16
C GLY A 39 -5.07 10.87 7.06
N ILE A 40 -6.28 10.34 6.87
CA ILE A 40 -6.73 9.07 7.43
C ILE A 40 -7.32 8.18 6.31
N PRO A 41 -6.92 6.90 6.21
CA PRO A 41 -7.50 5.99 5.22
C PRO A 41 -8.97 5.66 5.51
N CYS A 42 -9.74 5.29 4.46
CA CYS A 42 -11.03 4.63 4.68
C CYS A 42 -10.83 3.34 5.49
N THR A 43 -11.87 2.86 6.17
CA THR A 43 -11.86 1.68 7.07
C THR A 43 -11.03 1.82 8.35
N GLU A 44 -10.51 3.01 8.64
CA GLU A 44 -10.07 3.39 9.99
C GLU A 44 -11.24 4.02 10.77
N ASP A 45 -11.12 4.01 12.09
CA ASP A 45 -12.13 4.55 12.99
C ASP A 45 -11.83 6.00 13.36
N LEU A 46 -12.90 6.76 13.61
CA LEU A 46 -12.87 8.09 14.18
C LEU A 46 -13.53 8.08 15.57
N TYR A 47 -13.18 9.07 16.37
CA TYR A 47 -13.94 9.46 17.55
C TYR A 47 -14.28 10.95 17.49
N VAL A 48 -15.39 11.31 18.13
CA VAL A 48 -15.84 12.69 18.32
C VAL A 48 -15.85 12.99 19.82
N SER A 49 -15.26 14.12 20.20
CA SER A 49 -15.25 14.60 21.58
C SER A 49 -15.65 16.06 21.61
N VAL A 50 -16.64 16.40 22.43
CA VAL A 50 -17.13 17.76 22.65
C VAL A 50 -16.99 18.10 24.12
N ASN A 51 -16.39 19.25 24.40
CA ASN A 51 -16.31 19.87 25.71
C ASN A 51 -17.39 20.95 25.82
N GLY A 52 -17.84 21.23 27.02
CA GLY A 52 -18.79 22.31 27.30
C GLY A 52 -19.03 22.44 28.80
N LYS A 53 -19.72 23.49 29.24
CA LYS A 53 -20.09 23.66 30.65
C LYS A 53 -21.02 22.54 31.14
N ASP A 54 -20.98 22.20 32.43
CA ASP A 54 -21.92 21.22 32.98
C ASP A 54 -23.36 21.74 33.07
N TYR A 55 -23.55 23.03 33.26
CA TYR A 55 -24.86 23.67 33.23
C TYR A 55 -24.77 25.13 32.81
N LEU A 56 -25.92 25.67 32.39
CA LEU A 56 -26.10 27.09 32.06
C LEU A 56 -27.20 27.67 32.95
N TYR A 57 -27.19 28.97 33.16
CA TYR A 57 -28.26 29.62 33.93
C TYR A 57 -28.52 31.06 33.50
N SER A 58 -29.73 31.53 33.79
CA SER A 58 -30.11 32.94 33.77
C SER A 58 -31.18 33.16 34.84
N TYR A 59 -30.99 34.15 35.71
CA TYR A 59 -31.97 34.49 36.74
C TYR A 59 -32.16 35.98 36.90
N ASN A 60 -33.34 36.35 37.36
CA ASN A 60 -33.71 37.66 37.85
C ASN A 60 -34.56 37.50 39.11
N PHE A 61 -34.03 37.95 40.24
CA PHE A 61 -34.73 37.99 41.52
C PHE A 61 -35.06 39.43 41.85
N LEU A 62 -36.29 39.69 42.30
CA LEU A 62 -36.75 41.04 42.60
C LEU A 62 -37.04 41.16 44.09
N GLN A 63 -36.53 42.23 44.70
CA GLN A 63 -36.86 42.59 46.07
C GLN A 63 -38.16 43.39 46.10
N ILE A 64 -39.10 42.93 46.90
CA ILE A 64 -40.28 43.69 47.29
C ILE A 64 -39.99 44.35 48.63
N ILE A 65 -40.14 45.66 48.70
CA ILE A 65 -40.04 46.47 49.92
C ILE A 65 -41.37 47.21 50.05
N ASP A 66 -42.06 46.98 51.16
CA ASP A 66 -43.41 47.51 51.39
C ASP A 66 -43.69 47.65 52.90
N TYR A 67 -44.84 48.21 53.28
CA TYR A 67 -45.22 48.41 54.67
C TYR A 67 -46.71 48.19 54.92
N LYS A 68 -47.09 47.90 56.17
CA LYS A 68 -48.48 47.97 56.64
C LYS A 68 -48.62 48.92 57.81
N GLU A 69 -49.77 49.58 57.84
CA GLU A 69 -50.17 50.47 58.93
C GLU A 69 -51.24 49.80 59.79
N TYR A 70 -51.02 49.84 61.10
CA TYR A 70 -51.93 49.29 62.10
C TYR A 70 -52.44 50.42 63.01
N PRO A 71 -53.71 50.84 62.88
CA PRO A 71 -54.27 51.89 63.74
C PRO A 71 -54.59 51.30 65.12
N ILE A 72 -53.75 51.60 66.12
CA ILE A 72 -53.91 51.12 67.50
C ILE A 72 -54.54 52.21 68.36
N ASN A 73 -55.69 51.91 68.96
CA ASN A 73 -56.31 52.81 69.93
C ASN A 73 -55.71 52.56 71.32
N VAL A 74 -55.08 53.58 71.89
CA VAL A 74 -54.49 53.50 73.23
C VAL A 74 -55.27 54.37 74.19
N THR A 75 -55.77 53.76 75.27
CA THR A 75 -56.51 54.45 76.32
C THR A 75 -55.66 54.56 77.59
N LYS A 76 -55.76 55.69 78.28
CA LYS A 76 -55.14 55.89 79.60
C LYS A 76 -56.06 56.69 80.51
N THR A 77 -56.26 56.19 81.73
CA THR A 77 -57.14 56.82 82.72
C THR A 77 -56.32 57.63 83.72
N PHE A 78 -56.54 58.94 83.78
CA PHE A 78 -55.91 59.81 84.77
C PHE A 78 -56.83 60.05 85.96
N ASN A 79 -56.40 59.60 87.13
CA ASN A 79 -57.09 59.85 88.39
C ASN A 79 -56.57 61.16 89.00
N LEU A 80 -57.39 62.19 89.00
CA LEU A 80 -57.03 63.55 89.41
C LEU A 80 -57.46 63.82 90.85
N SER A 81 -56.61 64.53 91.61
CA SER A 81 -56.94 65.02 92.96
C SER A 81 -56.45 66.45 93.18
N TRP A 82 -57.27 67.30 93.79
CA TRP A 82 -56.89 68.68 94.17
C TRP A 82 -57.70 69.18 95.37
N GLU A 83 -57.26 70.25 96.02
CA GLU A 83 -57.98 70.89 97.13
C GLU A 83 -58.68 72.18 96.66
N GLU A 84 -59.96 72.35 96.97
CA GLU A 84 -60.72 73.60 96.73
C GLU A 84 -61.05 74.31 98.03
N GLN A 85 -60.87 75.64 98.05
CA GLN A 85 -61.26 76.48 99.17
C GLN A 85 -62.76 76.78 99.10
N ARG A 86 -63.52 76.33 100.09
CA ARG A 86 -64.96 76.64 100.21
C ARG A 86 -65.20 77.56 101.39
N VAL A 87 -66.19 78.45 101.23
CA VAL A 87 -66.66 79.35 102.29
C VAL A 87 -67.91 78.74 102.91
N GLY A 88 -67.85 78.39 104.18
CA GLY A 88 -69.02 78.05 104.99
C GLY A 88 -69.51 79.28 105.72
N SER A 89 -70.83 79.38 105.95
CA SER A 89 -71.40 80.38 106.83
C SER A 89 -72.24 79.73 107.91
N TYR A 90 -72.21 80.33 109.11
CA TYR A 90 -73.18 80.03 110.15
C TYR A 90 -73.78 81.36 110.65
N GLU A 91 -75.06 81.35 111.00
CA GLU A 91 -75.71 82.49 111.65
C GLU A 91 -75.58 82.34 113.17
N ASP A 92 -75.22 83.43 113.84
CA ASP A 92 -75.30 83.51 115.30
C ASP A 92 -76.73 83.77 115.78
N GLU A 93 -76.99 83.63 117.08
CA GLU A 93 -78.33 83.75 117.69
C GLU A 93 -78.97 85.15 117.50
N ASP A 94 -78.19 86.14 117.06
CA ASP A 94 -78.63 87.52 116.78
C ASP A 94 -78.93 87.77 115.27
N GLY A 95 -78.79 86.75 114.42
CA GLY A 95 -79.06 86.82 112.99
C GLY A 95 -77.94 87.42 112.15
N ASN A 96 -76.70 87.51 112.66
CA ASN A 96 -75.53 87.93 111.87
C ASN A 96 -74.82 86.70 111.27
N THR A 97 -74.45 86.79 109.99
CA THR A 97 -73.77 85.72 109.26
C THR A 97 -72.24 85.82 109.39
N HIS A 98 -71.58 84.79 109.94
CA HIS A 98 -70.11 84.66 109.98
C HIS A 98 -69.62 83.66 108.94
N TYR A 99 -68.54 84.02 108.22
CA TYR A 99 -67.95 83.19 107.17
C TYR A 99 -66.58 82.62 107.58
N TYR A 100 -66.34 81.33 107.35
CA TYR A 100 -65.04 80.67 107.52
C TYR A 100 -64.66 79.88 106.26
N THR A 101 -63.36 79.71 106.00
CA THR A 101 -62.87 78.91 104.86
C THR A 101 -62.26 77.59 105.31
N TYR A 102 -62.56 76.52 104.58
CA TYR A 102 -61.95 75.20 104.74
C TYR A 102 -61.63 74.58 103.37
N TRP A 103 -60.67 73.67 103.33
CA TRP A 103 -60.24 72.98 102.11
C TRP A 103 -60.88 71.60 102.06
N ILE A 104 -61.43 71.24 100.90
CA ILE A 104 -61.97 69.91 100.61
C ILE A 104 -61.16 69.30 99.47
N THR A 105 -60.75 68.04 99.63
CA THR A 105 -60.16 67.26 98.55
C THR A 105 -61.23 66.84 97.56
N MET A 106 -61.06 67.26 96.32
CA MET A 106 -61.86 66.88 95.17
C MET A 106 -61.14 65.77 94.41
N TYR A 107 -61.92 64.88 93.80
CA TYR A 107 -61.45 63.83 92.90
C TYR A 107 -62.18 63.94 91.58
N ASP A 108 -61.49 63.60 90.50
CA ASP A 108 -62.06 63.49 89.16
C ASP A 108 -61.28 62.44 88.37
N THR A 109 -61.86 61.95 87.29
CA THR A 109 -61.19 61.01 86.40
C THR A 109 -61.32 61.53 84.98
N GLU A 110 -60.21 61.59 84.27
CA GLU A 110 -60.17 62.00 82.87
C GLU A 110 -59.51 60.90 82.05
N GLU A 111 -60.23 60.34 81.08
CA GLU A 111 -59.70 59.38 80.12
C GLU A 111 -59.15 60.12 78.90
N ARG A 112 -58.00 59.67 78.43
CA ARG A 112 -57.42 60.10 77.16
C ARG A 112 -57.29 58.91 76.25
N GLU A 113 -57.72 59.12 75.01
CA GLU A 113 -57.59 58.16 73.92
C GLU A 113 -56.75 58.81 72.82
N GLU A 114 -55.81 58.04 72.28
CA GLU A 114 -55.01 58.43 71.12
C GLU A 114 -54.93 57.22 70.17
N THR A 115 -55.29 57.42 68.90
CA THR A 115 -55.05 56.43 67.86
C THR A 115 -53.65 56.64 67.31
N VAL A 116 -52.82 55.60 67.38
CA VAL A 116 -51.45 55.59 66.88
C VAL A 116 -51.38 54.65 65.68
N ASP A 117 -51.04 55.19 64.52
CA ASP A 117 -50.71 54.38 63.34
C ASP A 117 -49.30 53.80 63.49
N VAL A 118 -49.24 52.52 63.79
CA VAL A 118 -47.99 51.76 63.92
C VAL A 118 -47.62 51.20 62.55
N VAL A 119 -46.48 51.63 62.02
CA VAL A 119 -45.99 51.20 60.70
C VAL A 119 -45.04 50.01 60.88
N ARG A 120 -45.24 48.95 60.10
CA ARG A 120 -44.31 47.81 60.02
C ARG A 120 -43.87 47.62 58.59
N ASP A 121 -42.60 47.93 58.35
CA ASP A 121 -41.92 47.66 57.10
C ASP A 121 -41.62 46.18 56.96
N TYR A 122 -41.67 45.67 55.73
CA TYR A 122 -41.19 44.34 55.40
C TYR A 122 -40.51 44.29 54.03
N SER A 123 -39.61 43.32 53.85
CA SER A 123 -39.03 43.04 52.54
C SER A 123 -38.75 41.56 52.31
N TYR A 124 -39.08 41.08 51.12
CA TYR A 124 -38.78 39.73 50.64
C TYR A 124 -38.35 39.72 49.18
N TRP A 125 -37.70 38.64 48.77
CA TRP A 125 -37.28 38.37 47.41
C TRP A 125 -38.20 37.32 46.78
N TYR A 126 -38.62 37.60 45.54
CA TYR A 126 -39.39 36.65 44.74
C TYR A 126 -38.70 36.38 43.41
N ILE A 127 -38.97 35.21 42.85
CA ILE A 127 -38.41 34.76 41.57
C ILE A 127 -39.22 35.40 40.44
N ASP A 128 -38.63 36.42 39.80
CA ASP A 128 -39.19 36.98 38.57
C ASP A 128 -38.85 36.07 37.38
N ARG A 129 -37.61 35.57 37.31
CA ARG A 129 -37.14 34.59 36.33
C ARG A 129 -36.05 33.69 36.92
N LEU A 130 -36.11 32.40 36.62
CA LEU A 130 -35.05 31.43 36.91
C LEU A 130 -35.02 30.37 35.81
N GLU A 131 -33.92 30.31 35.08
CA GLU A 131 -33.66 29.37 34.00
C GLU A 131 -32.38 28.63 34.34
N VAL A 132 -32.44 27.30 34.37
CA VAL A 132 -31.25 26.47 34.51
C VAL A 132 -31.33 25.40 33.44
N TYR A 133 -30.23 25.17 32.73
CA TYR A 133 -30.15 24.20 31.64
C TYR A 133 -29.07 23.15 31.91
N TYR A 134 -29.37 21.90 31.56
CA TYR A 134 -28.45 20.78 31.67
C TYR A 134 -28.00 20.32 30.27
N ALA A 135 -26.79 19.80 30.15
CA ALA A 135 -26.27 19.28 28.89
C ALA A 135 -27.16 18.13 28.37
N GLY A 136 -27.74 18.31 27.17
CA GLY A 136 -28.70 17.38 26.58
C GLY A 136 -28.11 16.47 25.52
N GLN A 137 -27.60 17.06 24.44
CA GLN A 137 -27.01 16.34 23.31
C GLN A 137 -25.95 17.18 22.59
N ALA A 138 -25.12 16.52 21.78
CA ALA A 138 -24.26 17.17 20.80
C ALA A 138 -24.34 16.47 19.45
N GLU A 139 -24.24 17.25 18.38
CA GLU A 139 -24.22 16.78 17.00
C GLU A 139 -22.93 17.25 16.33
N ALA A 140 -22.33 16.39 15.51
CA ALA A 140 -21.13 16.72 14.75
C ALA A 140 -21.25 16.18 13.33
N TRP A 141 -20.85 16.99 12.36
CA TRP A 141 -20.92 16.69 10.94
C TRP A 141 -19.56 16.80 10.29
N ASN A 142 -19.24 15.80 9.48
CA ASN A 142 -18.10 15.78 8.58
C ASN A 142 -18.33 14.66 7.56
N TYR A 143 -17.92 14.89 6.31
CA TYR A 143 -18.02 13.88 5.26
C TYR A 143 -17.40 12.53 5.64
N ALA A 144 -16.41 12.47 6.53
CA ALA A 144 -15.76 11.24 6.99
C ALA A 144 -16.58 10.43 8.00
N LEU A 145 -17.46 11.06 8.79
CA LEU A 145 -18.29 10.38 9.79
C LEU A 145 -19.36 9.48 9.15
N PRO A 146 -19.76 8.37 9.78
CA PRO A 146 -20.87 7.54 9.31
C PRO A 146 -22.12 8.40 9.04
N ASN A 147 -22.76 8.22 7.88
CA ASN A 147 -23.90 9.05 7.45
C ASN A 147 -23.63 10.57 7.38
N GLU A 148 -22.36 10.98 7.32
CA GLU A 148 -21.90 12.38 7.27
C GLU A 148 -22.17 13.21 8.53
N GLY A 149 -22.67 12.56 9.60
CA GLY A 149 -22.86 13.18 10.91
C GLY A 149 -23.31 12.21 11.97
N ILE A 150 -23.10 12.59 13.23
CA ILE A 150 -23.44 11.79 14.40
C ILE A 150 -24.15 12.63 15.46
N VAL A 151 -25.09 11.99 16.16
CA VAL A 151 -25.80 12.54 17.31
C VAL A 151 -25.36 11.78 18.56
N ILE A 152 -24.76 12.49 19.52
CA ILE A 152 -24.40 12.00 20.84
C ILE A 152 -25.52 12.41 21.80
N GLY A 153 -26.56 11.57 21.87
CA GLY A 153 -27.81 11.91 22.53
C GLY A 153 -27.79 11.92 24.07
N GLN A 154 -26.66 11.62 24.70
CA GLN A 154 -26.47 11.64 26.15
C GLN A 154 -25.05 12.08 26.50
N PRO A 155 -24.86 12.87 27.57
CA PRO A 155 -23.53 13.17 28.09
C PRO A 155 -22.77 11.91 28.55
N SER A 156 -21.45 12.01 28.63
CA SER A 156 -20.57 10.93 29.08
C SER A 156 -20.87 10.47 30.50
N SER A 157 -20.55 9.21 30.83
CA SER A 157 -20.89 8.54 32.11
C SER A 157 -20.38 9.20 33.42
N GLY A 158 -19.59 10.28 33.34
CA GLY A 158 -19.13 11.07 34.48
C GLY A 158 -19.81 12.44 34.62
N TYR A 159 -20.82 12.72 33.81
CA TYR A 159 -21.62 13.93 33.92
C TYR A 159 -22.72 13.75 34.98
N ASP A 160 -22.65 14.56 36.02
CA ASP A 160 -23.71 14.67 37.02
C ASP A 160 -24.69 15.75 36.57
N VAL A 161 -25.94 15.35 36.31
CA VAL A 161 -27.02 16.30 35.99
C VAL A 161 -27.17 17.27 37.18
N PRO A 162 -27.18 18.60 36.95
CA PRO A 162 -27.43 19.56 38.01
C PRO A 162 -28.74 19.28 38.75
N GLU A 163 -28.81 19.68 40.03
CA GLU A 163 -30.01 19.55 40.86
C GLU A 163 -30.61 20.93 41.12
N LEU A 164 -31.91 21.08 40.87
CA LEU A 164 -32.67 22.30 41.10
C LEU A 164 -33.93 21.99 41.93
N ASP A 165 -34.04 22.63 43.09
CA ASP A 165 -35.20 22.55 43.99
C ASP A 165 -35.72 23.96 44.24
N VAL A 166 -36.95 24.23 43.82
CA VAL A 166 -37.56 25.57 43.80
C VAL A 166 -38.95 25.53 44.44
N GLU A 167 -39.17 26.42 45.41
CA GLU A 167 -40.50 26.72 45.94
C GLU A 167 -40.88 28.13 45.48
N TYR A 168 -41.77 28.20 44.48
CA TYR A 168 -42.31 29.44 43.95
C TYR A 168 -43.73 29.66 44.48
N LEU A 169 -43.94 30.69 45.30
CA LEU A 169 -45.21 30.94 45.99
C LEU A 169 -46.21 31.72 45.12
N GLY A 170 -45.72 32.57 44.21
CA GLY A 170 -46.51 33.26 43.18
C GLY A 170 -47.59 34.26 43.65
N HIS A 171 -47.77 34.45 44.97
CA HIS A 171 -48.75 35.37 45.56
C HIS A 171 -48.19 36.06 46.81
N ASP A 172 -48.27 37.40 46.83
CA ASP A 172 -47.74 38.28 47.89
C ASP A 172 -48.21 37.89 49.31
N SER A 173 -49.45 37.41 49.45
CA SER A 173 -50.02 37.02 50.75
C SER A 173 -49.37 35.78 51.37
N LEU A 174 -48.63 34.99 50.59
CA LEU A 174 -47.89 33.82 51.07
C LEU A 174 -46.49 34.19 51.57
N HIS A 175 -46.01 35.39 51.24
CA HIS A 175 -44.70 35.89 51.63
C HIS A 175 -44.70 36.62 52.98
N ILE A 176 -45.86 36.97 53.52
CA ILE A 176 -45.96 37.71 54.78
C ILE A 176 -46.86 37.01 55.80
N LYS A 177 -46.49 37.13 57.07
CA LYS A 177 -47.30 36.79 58.24
C LYS A 177 -47.36 38.01 59.14
N GLU A 178 -48.58 38.52 59.31
CA GLU A 178 -48.85 39.65 60.17
C GLU A 178 -48.75 39.23 61.65
N PRO A 179 -48.31 40.14 62.55
CA PRO A 179 -48.30 39.85 63.99
C PRO A 179 -49.74 39.68 64.52
N ASP A 180 -49.88 39.01 65.66
CA ASP A 180 -51.14 39.03 66.40
C ASP A 180 -51.32 40.42 67.05
N ILE A 181 -52.39 41.14 66.69
CA ILE A 181 -52.59 42.55 67.09
C ILE A 181 -53.82 42.71 67.99
N GLU A 182 -53.63 43.37 69.12
CA GLU A 182 -54.69 43.93 69.95
C GLU A 182 -54.94 45.40 69.57
N TYR A 183 -56.04 45.68 68.85
CA TYR A 183 -56.32 47.02 68.32
C TYR A 183 -56.74 48.06 69.37
N ASN A 184 -57.10 47.63 70.57
CA ASN A 184 -57.49 48.51 71.68
C ASN A 184 -56.68 48.14 72.91
N MET A 185 -55.71 48.97 73.27
CA MET A 185 -54.78 48.69 74.36
C MET A 185 -54.97 49.67 75.53
N ASP A 186 -54.97 49.15 76.75
CA ASP A 186 -55.08 49.94 77.98
C ASP A 186 -53.69 50.14 78.61
N MET A 187 -53.23 51.39 78.70
CA MET A 187 -51.97 51.76 79.39
C MET A 187 -52.09 51.74 80.92
N GLY A 188 -53.27 51.45 81.45
CA GLY A 188 -53.60 51.50 82.86
C GLY A 188 -53.89 52.92 83.33
N SER A 189 -53.78 53.12 84.64
CA SER A 189 -54.10 54.41 85.28
C SER A 189 -52.90 55.10 85.91
N GLU A 190 -52.92 56.44 85.87
CA GLU A 190 -51.91 57.29 86.50
C GLU A 190 -52.59 58.33 87.40
N SER A 191 -52.03 58.56 88.59
CA SER A 191 -52.58 59.54 89.53
C SER A 191 -51.84 60.87 89.45
N LEU A 192 -52.56 61.96 89.19
CA LEU A 192 -52.03 63.32 89.19
C LEU A 192 -52.63 64.11 90.35
N SER A 193 -51.77 64.83 91.10
CA SER A 193 -52.21 65.67 92.22
C SER A 193 -51.84 67.13 91.99
N GLY A 194 -52.83 68.01 91.98
CA GLY A 194 -52.66 69.45 91.85
C GLY A 194 -52.45 70.18 93.19
N GLY A 195 -52.61 69.47 94.32
CA GLY A 195 -52.56 70.08 95.65
C GLY A 195 -53.53 71.26 95.76
N ARG A 196 -53.08 72.40 96.30
CA ARG A 196 -53.87 73.64 96.40
C ARG A 196 -53.85 74.53 95.16
N ASN A 197 -53.13 74.13 94.10
CA ASN A 197 -52.99 74.93 92.88
C ASN A 197 -54.16 74.72 91.90
N GLY A 198 -55.18 73.96 92.29
CA GLY A 198 -56.36 73.65 91.48
C GLY A 198 -56.28 72.29 90.78
N ARG A 199 -57.30 71.97 89.97
CA ARG A 199 -57.38 70.71 89.21
C ARG A 199 -56.13 70.55 88.34
N PRO A 200 -55.34 69.46 88.51
CA PRO A 200 -54.17 69.23 87.67
C PRO A 200 -54.59 69.03 86.21
N SER A 201 -53.78 69.53 85.28
CA SER A 201 -53.97 69.30 83.85
C SER A 201 -53.39 67.96 83.43
N VAL A 202 -54.14 67.19 82.65
CA VAL A 202 -53.64 65.97 82.02
C VAL A 202 -52.60 66.35 80.93
N PRO A 203 -51.43 65.69 80.87
CA PRO A 203 -50.46 65.92 79.81
C PRO A 203 -51.04 65.61 78.42
N ASP A 204 -50.75 66.47 77.44
CA ASP A 204 -51.19 66.24 76.06
C ASP A 204 -50.51 65.02 75.41
N ASN A 205 -49.28 64.68 75.84
CA ASN A 205 -48.58 63.46 75.44
C ASN A 205 -48.42 62.56 76.67
N PHE A 206 -49.08 61.40 76.65
CA PHE A 206 -49.06 60.42 77.73
C PHE A 206 -48.29 59.14 77.41
N GLY A 207 -47.51 59.15 76.32
CA GLY A 207 -46.66 58.04 75.90
C GLY A 207 -47.34 56.98 75.01
N ALA A 208 -48.55 57.26 74.51
CA ALA A 208 -49.34 56.33 73.68
C ALA A 208 -48.55 55.71 72.52
N ARG A 209 -47.78 56.53 71.79
CA ARG A 209 -46.96 56.07 70.65
C ARG A 209 -45.89 55.07 71.06
N GLY A 210 -45.12 55.34 72.10
CA GLY A 210 -44.07 54.41 72.57
C GLY A 210 -44.64 53.09 73.10
N PHE A 211 -45.84 53.14 73.68
CA PHE A 211 -46.55 51.96 74.18
C PHE A 211 -47.10 51.09 73.03
N ALA A 212 -47.80 51.69 72.06
CA ALA A 212 -48.29 50.98 70.88
C ALA A 212 -47.15 50.33 70.08
N GLU A 213 -46.06 51.07 69.85
CA GLU A 213 -44.87 50.57 69.14
C GLU A 213 -44.21 49.36 69.83
N SER A 214 -44.23 49.30 71.16
CA SER A 214 -43.65 48.18 71.91
C SER A 214 -44.52 46.93 71.99
N ASN A 215 -45.82 47.03 71.69
CA ASN A 215 -46.78 45.93 71.81
C ASN A 215 -47.23 45.35 70.46
N VAL A 216 -46.99 46.05 69.34
CA VAL A 216 -47.23 45.51 67.99
C VAL A 216 -45.93 44.86 67.49
N GLY A 217 -45.98 43.54 67.24
CA GLY A 217 -44.84 42.79 66.69
C GLY A 217 -44.42 43.23 65.28
N ASN A 218 -43.31 42.69 64.79
CA ASN A 218 -42.89 42.89 63.39
C ASN A 218 -43.66 41.96 62.45
N ILE A 219 -43.78 42.35 61.18
CA ILE A 219 -44.21 41.43 60.12
C ILE A 219 -43.10 40.40 59.90
N LEU A 220 -43.47 39.12 59.82
CA LEU A 220 -42.59 38.07 59.36
C LEU A 220 -42.71 37.99 57.84
N ALA A 221 -41.59 38.04 57.13
CA ALA A 221 -41.50 37.88 55.69
C ALA A 221 -40.71 36.61 55.32
N ARG A 222 -40.97 36.02 54.16
CA ARG A 222 -40.19 34.91 53.59
C ARG A 222 -39.98 35.10 52.09
N ASN A 223 -38.83 34.68 51.59
CA ASN A 223 -38.57 34.64 50.15
C ASN A 223 -39.29 33.44 49.51
N ASP A 224 -39.31 33.41 48.17
CA ASP A 224 -39.29 32.14 47.46
C ASP A 224 -38.05 31.31 47.88
N SER A 225 -38.02 30.02 47.57
CA SER A 225 -36.85 29.17 47.88
C SER A 225 -36.18 28.67 46.62
N VAL A 226 -34.85 28.74 46.58
CA VAL A 226 -34.02 28.15 45.52
C VAL A 226 -32.86 27.42 46.17
N LYS A 227 -32.76 26.12 45.91
CA LYS A 227 -31.56 25.32 46.18
C LYS A 227 -31.03 24.79 44.85
N PHE A 228 -29.75 25.00 44.62
CA PHE A 228 -29.07 24.58 43.41
C PHE A 228 -27.81 23.80 43.77
N ASN A 229 -27.66 22.58 43.24
CA ASN A 229 -26.57 21.66 43.55
C ASN A 229 -26.29 21.54 45.06
N GLY A 230 -27.36 21.38 45.86
CA GLY A 230 -27.29 21.27 47.32
C GLY A 230 -26.99 22.57 48.09
N ARG A 231 -26.72 23.69 47.40
CA ARG A 231 -26.50 25.02 48.02
C ARG A 231 -27.79 25.82 48.02
N THR A 232 -28.15 26.40 49.17
CA THR A 232 -29.23 27.39 49.24
C THR A 232 -28.79 28.68 48.57
N VAL A 233 -29.44 29.02 47.46
CA VAL A 233 -29.29 30.28 46.72
C VAL A 233 -30.26 31.31 47.29
N MET A 234 -31.51 30.91 47.55
CA MET A 234 -32.52 31.76 48.18
C MET A 234 -33.21 30.97 49.29
N SER A 235 -33.15 31.45 50.54
CA SER A 235 -33.79 30.77 51.68
C SER A 235 -35.24 31.21 51.84
N GLY A 236 -36.16 30.24 51.85
CA GLY A 236 -37.58 30.46 52.13
C GLY A 236 -37.96 30.54 53.62
N ASP A 237 -37.00 30.68 54.54
CA ASP A 237 -37.25 30.77 55.98
C ASP A 237 -37.94 32.10 56.38
N TRP A 238 -38.77 32.05 57.42
CA TRP A 238 -39.42 33.24 57.99
C TRP A 238 -38.42 34.12 58.75
N ARG A 239 -38.38 35.42 58.45
CA ARG A 239 -37.55 36.45 59.11
C ARG A 239 -38.39 37.65 59.50
N GLU A 240 -38.05 38.31 60.60
CA GLU A 240 -38.68 39.59 60.98
C GLU A 240 -38.15 40.73 60.11
N ILE A 241 -39.06 41.59 59.64
CA ILE A 241 -38.77 42.81 58.86
C ILE A 241 -38.16 42.49 57.49
N SER A 242 -36.92 42.02 57.43
CA SER A 242 -36.19 41.83 56.18
C SER A 242 -35.60 40.43 56.09
N THR A 243 -35.79 39.82 54.92
CA THR A 243 -35.18 38.54 54.55
C THR A 243 -33.75 38.73 54.05
N GLU A 244 -33.02 37.62 53.94
CA GLU A 244 -31.67 37.63 53.39
C GLU A 244 -31.70 37.82 51.87
N GLU A 245 -30.75 38.60 51.35
CA GLU A 245 -30.52 38.73 49.92
C GLU A 245 -30.13 37.36 49.32
N PRO A 246 -30.69 36.97 48.16
CA PRO A 246 -30.29 35.74 47.48
C PRO A 246 -28.79 35.74 47.17
N GLY A 247 -28.16 34.57 47.28
CA GLY A 247 -26.82 34.32 46.75
C GLY A 247 -26.80 34.24 45.22
N ASP A 248 -25.60 34.14 44.67
CA ASP A 248 -25.40 33.93 43.24
C ASP A 248 -25.36 32.44 42.89
N ILE A 249 -25.86 32.09 41.71
CA ILE A 249 -25.56 30.83 41.05
C ILE A 249 -24.16 30.98 40.44
N ASN A 250 -23.25 30.04 40.72
CA ASN A 250 -21.90 30.08 40.14
C ASN A 250 -21.95 29.63 38.68
N SER A 251 -21.06 30.17 37.84
CA SER A 251 -20.80 29.64 36.49
C SER A 251 -20.58 28.13 36.48
N GLY A 252 -21.12 27.48 35.46
CA GLY A 252 -20.84 26.08 35.16
C GLY A 252 -19.35 25.87 34.91
N ARG A 253 -18.84 24.70 35.29
CA ARG A 253 -17.45 24.33 35.02
C ARG A 253 -17.37 23.69 33.64
N LEU A 254 -16.29 23.95 32.92
CA LEU A 254 -16.01 23.25 31.68
C LEU A 254 -15.73 21.77 31.96
N VAL A 255 -16.48 20.89 31.30
CA VAL A 255 -16.33 19.44 31.36
C VAL A 255 -15.69 18.96 30.07
N GLU A 256 -14.49 18.38 30.20
CA GLU A 256 -13.85 17.69 29.09
C GLU A 256 -14.62 16.42 28.74
N LYS A 257 -14.75 16.12 27.44
CA LYS A 257 -15.50 14.96 26.94
C LYS A 257 -16.93 14.92 27.47
N LEU A 258 -17.56 16.08 27.62
CA LEU A 258 -18.97 16.17 28.01
C LEU A 258 -19.84 15.28 27.11
N PHE A 259 -19.57 15.29 25.81
CA PHE A 259 -20.09 14.31 24.85
C PHE A 259 -18.94 13.60 24.16
N TYR A 260 -18.98 12.27 24.13
CA TYR A 260 -17.93 11.45 23.53
C TYR A 260 -18.51 10.21 22.87
N VAL A 261 -18.03 9.90 21.66
CA VAL A 261 -18.33 8.66 20.96
C VAL A 261 -17.12 8.23 20.12
N ASP A 262 -16.79 6.95 20.16
CA ASP A 262 -15.70 6.33 19.38
C ASP A 262 -16.23 5.23 18.45
N GLY A 263 -15.32 4.55 17.74
CA GLY A 263 -15.68 3.46 16.83
C GLY A 263 -16.45 3.90 15.59
N GLN A 264 -16.26 5.15 15.16
CA GLN A 264 -16.94 5.70 13.97
C GLN A 264 -16.14 5.38 12.71
N THR A 265 -16.35 4.19 12.15
CA THR A 265 -15.61 3.71 10.97
C THR A 265 -15.91 4.53 9.72
N ILE A 266 -14.86 4.99 9.03
CA ILE A 266 -14.97 5.65 7.73
C ILE A 266 -15.41 4.63 6.67
N ASP A 267 -16.53 4.90 5.99
CA ASP A 267 -17.05 4.02 4.93
C ASP A 267 -16.00 3.79 3.82
N ARG A 268 -15.87 2.53 3.40
CA ARG A 268 -14.89 2.07 2.41
C ARG A 268 -14.94 2.87 1.10
N ASN A 269 -16.11 3.35 0.68
CA ASN A 269 -16.33 3.99 -0.62
C ASN A 269 -16.19 5.51 -0.58
N LYS A 270 -15.85 6.10 0.57
CA LYS A 270 -15.64 7.54 0.67
C LYS A 270 -14.43 7.99 -0.11
N ARG A 271 -14.60 9.09 -0.83
CA ARG A 271 -13.55 9.65 -1.68
C ARG A 271 -12.47 10.30 -0.83
N ASN A 272 -11.24 10.23 -1.33
CA ASN A 272 -10.15 11.05 -0.82
C ASN A 272 -10.52 12.53 -0.98
N GLY A 273 -10.18 13.34 0.02
CA GLY A 273 -10.52 14.76 0.06
C GLY A 273 -10.44 15.31 1.48
N ARG A 274 -10.32 16.64 1.58
CA ARG A 274 -10.37 17.36 2.87
C ARG A 274 -11.71 18.04 2.99
N GLU A 275 -12.41 17.78 4.08
CA GLU A 275 -13.74 18.32 4.34
C GLU A 275 -13.77 18.97 5.73
N GLU A 276 -14.39 20.14 5.79
CA GLU A 276 -14.55 20.92 7.02
C GLU A 276 -15.58 20.27 7.94
N SER A 277 -15.42 20.48 9.24
CA SER A 277 -16.30 19.95 10.27
C SER A 277 -17.09 21.07 10.93
N TYR A 278 -18.28 20.76 11.39
CA TYR A 278 -19.10 21.67 12.18
C TYR A 278 -19.96 20.85 13.16
N GLY A 279 -20.52 21.51 14.17
CA GLY A 279 -21.27 20.85 15.21
C GLY A 279 -22.16 21.80 15.99
N GLU A 280 -23.09 21.22 16.73
CA GLU A 280 -24.09 21.92 17.53
C GLU A 280 -24.25 21.21 18.87
N VAL A 281 -24.42 21.96 19.95
CA VAL A 281 -24.73 21.43 21.27
C VAL A 281 -26.08 21.94 21.73
N THR A 282 -26.84 21.09 22.41
CA THR A 282 -28.15 21.44 22.96
C THR A 282 -28.16 21.25 24.47
N TYR A 283 -28.48 22.32 25.18
CA TYR A 283 -28.76 22.31 26.62
C TYR A 283 -30.26 22.42 26.85
N ARG A 284 -30.79 21.54 27.69
CA ARG A 284 -32.22 21.41 27.93
C ARG A 284 -32.63 22.11 29.22
N LEU A 285 -33.76 22.81 29.22
CA LEU A 285 -34.28 23.47 30.41
C LEU A 285 -34.61 22.44 31.50
N MET A 286 -34.18 22.73 32.72
CA MET A 286 -34.48 21.93 33.90
C MET A 286 -35.90 22.17 34.39
N ASP A 287 -36.56 21.09 34.79
CA ASP A 287 -37.78 21.14 35.59
C ASP A 287 -37.53 21.92 36.89
N GLY A 288 -38.46 22.81 37.25
CA GLY A 288 -38.31 23.75 38.37
C GLY A 288 -37.86 25.16 37.98
N SER A 289 -37.46 25.38 36.73
CA SER A 289 -37.27 26.73 36.17
C SER A 289 -38.59 27.54 36.19
N VAL A 290 -38.51 28.83 36.47
CA VAL A 290 -39.67 29.74 36.66
C VAL A 290 -39.61 30.85 35.62
N ASN A 291 -40.74 31.08 34.92
CA ASN A 291 -40.91 32.13 33.91
C ASN A 291 -39.82 32.14 32.82
N ALA A 292 -39.38 30.97 32.37
CA ALA A 292 -38.36 30.82 31.33
C ALA A 292 -38.78 31.47 29.99
N LEU A 293 -37.81 32.11 29.33
CA LEU A 293 -37.91 32.77 28.04
C LEU A 293 -37.53 31.86 26.87
N ALA A 294 -36.67 30.87 27.11
CA ALA A 294 -36.22 29.88 26.13
C ALA A 294 -36.40 28.44 26.63
N TYR A 295 -36.83 27.55 25.73
CA TYR A 295 -37.04 26.13 26.03
C TYR A 295 -35.72 25.34 26.05
N ASP A 296 -34.94 25.38 24.98
CA ASP A 296 -33.61 24.78 24.93
C ASP A 296 -32.62 25.85 24.43
N ILE A 297 -31.35 25.73 24.82
CA ILE A 297 -30.24 26.52 24.29
C ILE A 297 -29.51 25.66 23.27
N GLU A 298 -29.52 26.10 22.02
CA GLU A 298 -28.76 25.53 20.91
C GLU A 298 -27.61 26.49 20.57
N ASP A 299 -26.39 25.96 20.52
CA ASP A 299 -25.20 26.75 20.16
C ASP A 299 -24.22 25.96 19.30
N SER A 300 -23.43 26.67 18.50
CA SER A 300 -22.41 26.06 17.67
C SER A 300 -21.23 25.55 18.49
N ILE A 301 -20.65 24.42 18.08
CA ILE A 301 -19.42 23.91 18.66
C ILE A 301 -18.22 24.51 17.92
N ASP A 302 -17.39 25.25 18.65
CA ASP A 302 -16.23 25.93 18.09
C ASP A 302 -15.03 25.01 17.87
N GLY A 303 -14.27 25.31 16.82
CA GLY A 303 -12.93 24.76 16.62
C GLY A 303 -12.85 23.29 16.21
N ILE A 304 -13.94 22.69 15.71
CA ILE A 304 -13.88 21.31 15.21
C ILE A 304 -12.94 21.24 14.01
N ASN A 305 -11.88 20.45 14.13
CA ASN A 305 -10.87 20.29 13.09
C ASN A 305 -11.47 19.62 11.82
N PRO A 306 -10.96 19.96 10.63
CA PRO A 306 -11.32 19.26 9.40
C PRO A 306 -10.75 17.83 9.38
N VAL A 307 -11.26 17.01 8.47
CA VAL A 307 -10.79 15.64 8.24
C VAL A 307 -10.39 15.46 6.78
N THR A 308 -9.19 14.94 6.56
CA THR A 308 -8.65 14.60 5.25
C THR A 308 -8.69 13.08 5.07
N ILE A 309 -9.60 12.58 4.23
CA ILE A 309 -9.60 11.18 3.82
C ILE A 309 -8.50 10.98 2.77
N HIS A 310 -7.64 10.00 3.01
CA HIS A 310 -6.61 9.60 2.06
C HIS A 310 -6.27 8.12 2.20
N THR A 311 -6.72 7.30 1.26
CA THR A 311 -6.47 5.85 1.29
C THR A 311 -5.18 5.54 0.51
N PRO A 312 -4.10 5.08 1.16
CA PRO A 312 -2.80 4.91 0.53
C PRO A 312 -2.66 3.58 -0.20
N VAL A 313 -2.01 3.63 -1.36
CA VAL A 313 -1.47 2.48 -2.11
C VAL A 313 -0.09 2.82 -2.64
N VAL A 314 0.73 1.79 -2.84
CA VAL A 314 2.09 1.88 -3.38
C VAL A 314 2.29 0.85 -4.49
N CYS A 315 3.26 1.07 -5.36
CA CYS A 315 3.61 0.12 -6.42
C CYS A 315 5.12 0.23 -6.67
N TYR A 316 5.90 -0.68 -6.08
CA TYR A 316 7.36 -0.74 -6.24
C TYR A 316 7.73 -2.07 -6.90
N ALA A 317 7.39 -2.22 -8.17
CA ALA A 317 7.53 -3.49 -8.85
C ALA A 317 8.98 -3.79 -9.24
N GLU A 318 9.35 -5.06 -9.35
CA GLU A 318 10.65 -5.50 -9.86
C GLU A 318 10.47 -6.67 -10.84
N VAL A 319 11.42 -6.84 -11.74
CA VAL A 319 11.46 -7.97 -12.68
C VAL A 319 12.79 -8.68 -12.53
N LYS A 320 12.77 -10.00 -12.41
CA LYS A 320 13.99 -10.80 -12.37
C LYS A 320 14.77 -10.69 -13.67
N ASP A 321 16.03 -10.30 -13.55
CA ASP A 321 16.99 -10.34 -14.66
C ASP A 321 17.61 -11.73 -14.80
N ASP A 322 17.32 -12.43 -15.90
CA ASP A 322 17.89 -13.75 -16.23
C ASP A 322 19.20 -13.62 -17.04
N ALA A 323 20.03 -12.62 -16.70
CA ALA A 323 21.29 -12.30 -17.38
C ALA A 323 22.24 -13.48 -17.53
N ALA A 324 22.23 -14.45 -16.61
CA ALA A 324 23.05 -15.66 -16.68
C ALA A 324 22.80 -16.49 -17.96
N TYR A 325 21.64 -16.32 -18.59
CA TYR A 325 21.25 -16.98 -19.84
C TYR A 325 21.24 -16.03 -21.04
N ASN A 326 21.68 -14.78 -20.88
CA ASN A 326 21.76 -13.79 -21.95
C ASN A 326 22.91 -14.10 -22.92
N GLN A 327 22.58 -14.65 -24.08
CA GLN A 327 23.52 -15.08 -25.12
C GLN A 327 23.90 -13.96 -26.12
N MET A 328 23.40 -12.74 -25.95
CA MET A 328 23.68 -11.65 -26.88
C MET A 328 25.18 -11.36 -26.96
N LEU A 329 25.70 -11.15 -28.18
CA LEU A 329 27.08 -10.72 -28.38
C LEU A 329 27.34 -9.28 -27.93
N SER A 330 26.27 -8.47 -27.88
CA SER A 330 26.26 -7.09 -27.38
C SER A 330 25.10 -6.93 -26.38
N PRO A 331 25.28 -7.33 -25.11
CA PRO A 331 24.20 -7.33 -24.12
C PRO A 331 23.80 -5.91 -23.70
N ASP A 332 22.49 -5.71 -23.50
CA ASP A 332 21.94 -4.51 -22.88
C ASP A 332 21.79 -4.77 -21.37
N THR A 333 22.59 -4.08 -20.56
CA THR A 333 22.57 -4.21 -19.10
C THR A 333 21.64 -3.20 -18.42
N ALA A 334 20.96 -2.34 -19.17
CA ALA A 334 20.00 -1.38 -18.61
C ALA A 334 18.59 -1.98 -18.47
N ARG A 335 18.32 -3.11 -19.13
CA ARG A 335 17.04 -3.83 -19.12
C ARG A 335 17.22 -5.21 -18.52
N ALA A 336 16.22 -5.67 -17.76
CA ALA A 336 16.21 -7.07 -17.31
C ALA A 336 16.07 -8.02 -18.51
N SER A 337 16.91 -9.05 -18.54
CA SER A 337 16.90 -10.08 -19.58
C SER A 337 15.78 -11.08 -19.32
N LEU A 338 14.86 -11.23 -20.27
CA LEU A 338 13.85 -12.28 -20.28
C LEU A 338 14.15 -13.24 -21.43
N ILE A 339 14.31 -14.53 -21.13
CA ILE A 339 14.78 -15.51 -22.11
C ILE A 339 13.63 -16.41 -22.56
N LEU A 340 13.43 -16.55 -23.87
CA LEU A 340 12.32 -17.33 -24.44
C LEU A 340 12.32 -18.80 -23.98
N GLY A 341 11.14 -19.35 -23.72
CA GLY A 341 10.96 -20.74 -23.30
C GLY A 341 11.47 -21.02 -21.88
N ARG A 342 11.50 -20.00 -21.00
CA ARG A 342 11.96 -20.12 -19.62
C ARG A 342 11.00 -19.46 -18.63
N PRO A 343 10.93 -19.98 -17.38
CA PRO A 343 10.25 -19.30 -16.30
C PRO A 343 11.05 -18.09 -15.80
N SER A 344 10.35 -17.07 -15.34
CA SER A 344 10.86 -15.89 -14.63
C SER A 344 9.85 -15.46 -13.56
N HIS A 345 10.11 -14.38 -12.84
CA HIS A 345 9.16 -13.80 -11.89
C HIS A 345 9.23 -12.28 -11.86
N VAL A 346 8.15 -11.69 -11.37
CA VAL A 346 8.05 -10.26 -11.00
C VAL A 346 7.73 -10.14 -9.51
N SER A 347 8.19 -9.08 -8.87
CA SER A 347 7.81 -8.70 -7.50
C SER A 347 6.93 -7.46 -7.56
N ILE A 348 5.84 -7.43 -6.81
CA ILE A 348 4.87 -6.32 -6.74
C ILE A 348 4.36 -6.26 -5.30
N PRO A 349 5.14 -5.73 -4.36
CA PRO A 349 4.75 -5.67 -2.97
C PRO A 349 3.71 -4.57 -2.75
N THR A 350 2.73 -4.84 -1.87
CA THR A 350 1.85 -3.82 -1.29
C THR A 350 2.57 -2.97 -0.23
N ALA A 351 3.83 -3.30 0.04
CA ALA A 351 4.69 -2.60 0.98
C ALA A 351 5.68 -1.67 0.28
N GLY A 352 5.89 -0.49 0.86
CA GLY A 352 6.82 0.49 0.33
C GLY A 352 6.65 1.85 0.98
N GLN A 353 7.40 2.83 0.47
CA GLN A 353 7.41 4.19 0.97
C GLN A 353 6.21 5.00 0.43
N HIS A 354 5.49 5.68 1.32
CA HIS A 354 4.46 6.68 1.00
C HIS A 354 4.85 8.06 1.58
N ARG A 355 3.89 8.95 1.83
CA ARG A 355 4.07 10.23 2.53
C ARG A 355 4.61 10.00 3.95
N ASN A 356 5.52 10.87 4.40
CA ASN A 356 6.05 10.84 5.76
C ASN A 356 5.14 11.61 6.74
N ILE A 357 3.90 11.13 6.91
CA ILE A 357 2.92 11.64 7.88
C ILE A 357 2.53 10.54 8.87
N LYS A 358 1.89 10.90 9.99
CA LYS A 358 1.55 9.95 11.08
C LYS A 358 0.63 8.83 10.54
N GLY A 359 1.03 7.58 10.75
CA GLY A 359 0.31 6.39 10.26
C GLY A 359 0.71 5.91 8.85
N TYR A 360 1.51 6.70 8.11
CA TYR A 360 2.03 6.37 6.78
C TYR A 360 3.54 6.08 6.87
N GLY A 361 4.30 6.35 5.80
CA GLY A 361 5.73 6.09 5.70
C GLY A 361 6.07 4.82 4.93
N ASN A 362 7.12 4.11 5.34
CA ASN A 362 7.50 2.84 4.75
C ASN A 362 6.84 1.67 5.50
N ARG A 363 5.77 1.11 4.94
CA ARG A 363 4.99 0.02 5.55
C ARG A 363 4.22 -0.78 4.51
N ASP A 364 3.53 -1.81 4.96
CA ASP A 364 2.57 -2.56 4.17
C ASP A 364 1.20 -1.85 4.15
N TYR A 365 0.66 -1.69 2.95
CA TYR A 365 -0.61 -1.05 2.65
C TYR A 365 -1.68 -2.03 2.14
N ILE A 366 -1.47 -3.35 2.24
CA ILE A 366 -2.42 -4.37 1.79
C ILE A 366 -3.86 -4.16 2.28
N LYS A 367 -4.05 -3.65 3.51
CA LYS A 367 -5.38 -3.31 4.09
C LYS A 367 -6.18 -2.35 3.19
N TYR A 368 -5.49 -1.47 2.46
CA TYR A 368 -6.07 -0.38 1.69
C TYR A 368 -6.02 -0.60 0.18
N THR A 369 -5.43 -1.72 -0.28
CA THR A 369 -5.36 -2.10 -1.69
C THR A 369 -6.56 -2.99 -2.06
N ASP A 370 -7.32 -2.61 -3.09
CA ASP A 370 -8.40 -3.42 -3.67
C ASP A 370 -7.86 -4.46 -4.65
N GLU A 371 -7.05 -3.99 -5.60
CA GLU A 371 -6.52 -4.80 -6.69
C GLU A 371 -5.03 -4.51 -6.92
N LYS A 372 -4.28 -5.58 -7.15
CA LYS A 372 -2.88 -5.56 -7.62
C LYS A 372 -2.86 -6.16 -9.02
N GLN A 373 -2.34 -5.41 -10.00
CA GLN A 373 -2.48 -5.77 -11.42
C GLN A 373 -1.18 -5.64 -12.21
N ILE A 374 -1.06 -6.52 -13.21
CA ILE A 374 0.08 -6.58 -14.13
C ILE A 374 -0.45 -6.55 -15.56
N LYS A 375 0.26 -5.83 -16.44
CA LYS A 375 0.04 -5.86 -17.87
C LYS A 375 1.36 -6.17 -18.58
N PHE A 376 1.46 -7.41 -19.04
CA PHE A 376 2.56 -7.85 -19.90
C PHE A 376 2.32 -7.35 -21.34
N PRO A 377 3.32 -6.79 -22.03
CA PRO A 377 3.20 -6.37 -23.43
C PRO A 377 3.33 -7.54 -24.42
N PHE A 378 3.47 -8.76 -23.92
CA PHE A 378 3.57 -10.01 -24.65
C PHE A 378 2.72 -11.10 -23.99
N ASP A 379 2.45 -12.17 -24.72
CA ASP A 379 1.74 -13.34 -24.18
C ASP A 379 2.59 -14.04 -23.12
N THR A 380 1.96 -14.49 -22.05
CA THR A 380 2.65 -15.24 -20.99
C THR A 380 1.71 -16.19 -20.26
N TYR A 381 2.25 -16.98 -19.34
CA TYR A 381 1.49 -17.79 -18.40
C TYR A 381 1.91 -17.42 -16.98
N ILE A 382 0.99 -16.88 -16.19
CA ILE A 382 1.24 -16.54 -14.78
C ILE A 382 0.92 -17.71 -13.85
N ASN A 383 1.49 -17.71 -12.66
CA ASN A 383 1.40 -18.80 -11.68
C ASN A 383 1.83 -20.14 -12.28
N THR A 384 2.82 -20.08 -13.18
CA THR A 384 3.40 -21.26 -13.82
C THR A 384 4.47 -21.84 -12.92
N THR A 385 4.44 -23.14 -12.69
CA THR A 385 5.59 -23.85 -12.11
C THR A 385 6.28 -24.64 -13.19
N TRP A 386 7.50 -25.12 -12.93
CA TRP A 386 8.20 -26.01 -13.85
C TRP A 386 7.46 -27.34 -14.12
N ARG A 387 6.38 -27.68 -13.36
CA ARG A 387 5.58 -28.91 -13.50
C ARG A 387 4.17 -28.71 -14.02
N GLN A 388 3.61 -27.50 -13.98
CA GLN A 388 2.20 -27.23 -14.25
C GLN A 388 2.08 -25.98 -15.11
N ALA A 389 1.34 -26.09 -16.22
CA ALA A 389 0.99 -24.94 -17.03
C ALA A 389 0.20 -23.93 -16.18
N GLY A 390 0.68 -22.68 -16.15
CA GLY A 390 -0.02 -21.58 -15.48
C GLY A 390 -1.23 -21.10 -16.27
N LYS A 391 -1.82 -19.99 -15.82
CA LYS A 391 -2.94 -19.34 -16.51
C LYS A 391 -2.43 -18.51 -17.66
N TYR A 392 -2.93 -18.75 -18.87
CA TYR A 392 -2.63 -17.93 -20.04
C TYR A 392 -3.08 -16.48 -19.84
N VAL A 393 -2.18 -15.56 -20.13
CA VAL A 393 -2.32 -14.12 -20.03
C VAL A 393 -1.97 -13.54 -21.40
N LYS A 394 -2.98 -13.02 -22.08
CA LYS A 394 -2.82 -12.36 -23.37
C LYS A 394 -2.10 -11.02 -23.20
N ALA A 395 -1.22 -10.71 -24.15
CA ALA A 395 -0.53 -9.43 -24.24
C ALA A 395 -1.48 -8.22 -24.10
N ASN A 396 -0.97 -7.13 -23.52
CA ASN A 396 -1.62 -5.82 -23.40
C ASN A 396 -2.97 -5.84 -22.67
N THR A 397 -3.16 -6.78 -21.76
CA THR A 397 -4.37 -6.89 -20.92
C THR A 397 -3.96 -6.78 -19.45
N TRP A 398 -4.72 -6.04 -18.65
CA TRP A 398 -4.53 -6.00 -17.20
C TRP A 398 -5.02 -7.30 -16.57
N HIS A 399 -4.21 -7.91 -15.71
CA HIS A 399 -4.56 -9.12 -14.97
C HIS A 399 -4.35 -8.89 -13.49
N THR A 400 -5.40 -9.15 -12.71
CA THR A 400 -5.34 -9.11 -11.24
C THR A 400 -4.62 -10.34 -10.70
N VAL A 401 -3.68 -10.11 -9.79
CA VAL A 401 -2.96 -11.12 -9.01
C VAL A 401 -3.37 -11.05 -7.55
N SER A 402 -3.01 -12.06 -6.76
CA SER A 402 -3.38 -12.08 -5.34
C SER A 402 -2.67 -10.96 -4.58
N LEU A 403 -3.38 -10.28 -3.67
CA LEU A 403 -2.79 -9.29 -2.78
C LEU A 403 -1.76 -9.91 -1.82
N GLU A 404 -2.00 -11.16 -1.39
CA GLU A 404 -1.15 -11.95 -0.48
C GLU A 404 0.17 -12.41 -1.11
N GLN A 405 0.35 -12.21 -2.41
CA GLN A 405 1.53 -12.60 -3.15
C GLN A 405 2.32 -11.37 -3.59
N ASP A 406 3.54 -11.26 -3.09
CA ASP A 406 4.49 -10.26 -3.57
C ASP A 406 5.19 -10.74 -4.83
N GLU A 407 5.52 -12.02 -4.94
CA GLU A 407 6.16 -12.61 -6.12
C GLU A 407 5.14 -13.35 -7.01
N VAL A 408 5.22 -13.09 -8.31
CA VAL A 408 4.40 -13.76 -9.33
C VAL A 408 5.31 -14.42 -10.35
N ASP A 409 5.37 -15.75 -10.31
CA ASP A 409 6.04 -16.56 -11.33
C ASP A 409 5.30 -16.49 -12.66
N PHE A 410 6.05 -16.37 -13.75
CA PHE A 410 5.51 -16.44 -15.10
C PHE A 410 6.42 -17.25 -16.04
N TYR A 411 5.84 -17.79 -17.11
CA TYR A 411 6.58 -18.49 -18.16
C TYR A 411 6.50 -17.71 -19.47
N LEU A 412 7.66 -17.43 -20.07
CA LEU A 412 7.76 -16.73 -21.33
C LEU A 412 7.67 -17.71 -22.51
N PRO A 413 6.57 -17.70 -23.29
CA PRO A 413 6.39 -18.65 -24.39
C PRO A 413 7.37 -18.44 -25.53
N GLU A 414 7.69 -19.51 -26.25
CA GLU A 414 8.68 -19.49 -27.34
C GLU A 414 8.26 -18.62 -28.54
N TRP A 415 6.95 -18.43 -28.76
CA TRP A 415 6.40 -17.68 -29.90
C TRP A 415 6.34 -16.17 -29.69
N VAL A 416 6.73 -15.68 -28.53
CA VAL A 416 6.85 -14.23 -28.28
C VAL A 416 7.99 -13.68 -29.15
N ASP A 417 7.77 -12.52 -29.74
CA ASP A 417 8.80 -11.84 -30.52
C ASP A 417 9.95 -11.35 -29.63
N GLU A 418 11.17 -11.47 -30.13
CA GLU A 418 12.34 -10.86 -29.50
C GLU A 418 12.26 -9.32 -29.63
N GLY A 419 12.61 -8.60 -28.58
CA GLY A 419 12.49 -7.14 -28.60
C GLY A 419 12.66 -6.47 -27.25
N ASP A 420 12.54 -5.14 -27.26
CA ASP A 420 12.47 -4.31 -26.07
C ASP A 420 11.02 -4.08 -25.69
N TYR A 421 10.71 -4.24 -24.41
CA TYR A 421 9.36 -4.22 -23.88
C TYR A 421 9.31 -3.49 -22.54
N THR A 422 8.13 -3.02 -22.17
CA THR A 422 7.89 -2.42 -20.85
C THR A 422 6.70 -3.12 -20.20
N ILE A 423 6.92 -3.75 -19.05
CA ILE A 423 5.85 -4.33 -18.23
C ILE A 423 5.28 -3.23 -17.35
N GLU A 424 3.96 -3.13 -17.28
CA GLU A 424 3.27 -2.12 -16.47
C GLU A 424 2.59 -2.78 -15.27
N PHE A 425 2.64 -2.09 -14.13
CA PHE A 425 2.13 -2.55 -12.84
C PHE A 425 1.26 -1.45 -12.24
N ARG A 426 0.21 -1.84 -11.52
CA ARG A 426 -0.57 -0.89 -10.71
C ARG A 426 -1.20 -1.54 -9.50
N GLU A 427 -1.37 -0.74 -8.46
CA GLU A 427 -2.17 -1.05 -7.29
C GLU A 427 -3.26 0.00 -7.11
N ILE A 428 -4.48 -0.46 -6.82
CA ILE A 428 -5.70 0.35 -6.80
C ILE A 428 -6.22 0.40 -5.36
N ALA A 429 -6.53 1.59 -4.86
CA ALA A 429 -7.06 1.77 -3.51
C ALA A 429 -8.50 1.25 -3.37
N ILE A 430 -8.86 0.76 -2.17
CA ILE A 430 -10.21 0.25 -1.84
C ILE A 430 -11.35 1.25 -2.03
N ASN A 431 -11.04 2.54 -2.16
CA ASN A 431 -11.98 3.63 -2.36
C ASN A 431 -11.87 4.29 -3.74
N ASP A 432 -11.19 3.65 -4.72
CA ASP A 432 -11.13 4.18 -6.08
C ASP A 432 -12.53 4.32 -6.70
N PRO A 433 -12.95 5.53 -7.09
CA PRO A 433 -14.23 5.73 -7.76
C PRO A 433 -14.23 5.31 -9.24
N GLY A 434 -13.11 4.79 -9.76
CA GLY A 434 -12.97 4.31 -11.14
C GLY A 434 -12.58 5.40 -12.15
N TYR A 435 -12.11 6.57 -11.69
CA TYR A 435 -11.74 7.69 -12.57
C TYR A 435 -10.27 7.66 -13.04
N GLY A 436 -9.45 6.75 -12.50
CA GLY A 436 -8.17 6.37 -13.10
C GLY A 436 -7.04 7.41 -13.02
N TYR A 437 -7.07 8.36 -12.08
CA TYR A 437 -5.89 9.20 -11.83
C TYR A 437 -4.84 8.38 -11.08
N MET A 438 -3.69 8.21 -11.73
CA MET A 438 -2.61 7.37 -11.24
C MET A 438 -1.37 8.20 -10.96
N GLN A 439 -0.61 7.83 -9.93
CA GLN A 439 0.67 8.44 -9.60
C GLN A 439 1.75 7.36 -9.55
N ARG A 440 2.97 7.71 -9.98
CA ARG A 440 4.09 6.78 -9.98
C ARG A 440 4.49 6.43 -8.55
N ASP A 441 4.82 5.18 -8.28
CA ASP A 441 5.35 4.61 -7.03
C ASP A 441 4.38 4.63 -5.83
N ALA A 442 3.67 5.73 -5.59
CA ALA A 442 2.71 5.89 -4.51
C ALA A 442 1.67 6.96 -4.83
N ASN A 443 0.42 6.76 -4.42
CA ASN A 443 -0.65 7.74 -4.59
C ASN A 443 -0.56 8.88 -3.56
N THR A 444 0.53 9.66 -3.53
CA THR A 444 0.74 10.73 -2.55
C THR A 444 -0.23 11.92 -2.66
N SER A 445 -0.83 12.14 -3.83
CA SER A 445 -1.89 13.13 -4.03
C SER A 445 -3.25 12.57 -3.59
N THR A 446 -4.08 13.38 -2.94
CA THR A 446 -5.48 13.02 -2.62
C THR A 446 -6.33 12.79 -3.87
N GLU A 447 -5.93 13.32 -5.03
CA GLU A 447 -6.62 13.06 -6.30
C GLU A 447 -6.28 11.68 -6.90
N ALA A 448 -5.19 11.05 -6.45
CA ALA A 448 -4.74 9.76 -6.96
C ALA A 448 -5.27 8.59 -6.13
N TYR A 449 -5.83 7.60 -6.83
CA TYR A 449 -6.34 6.36 -6.22
C TYR A 449 -5.55 5.13 -6.66
N VAL A 450 -4.61 5.31 -7.59
CA VAL A 450 -3.81 4.24 -8.18
C VAL A 450 -2.34 4.61 -8.08
N ALA A 451 -1.53 3.70 -7.53
CA ALA A 451 -0.08 3.75 -7.67
C ALA A 451 0.33 2.90 -8.86
N TYR A 452 1.25 3.37 -9.70
CA TYR A 452 1.74 2.61 -10.86
C TYR A 452 3.26 2.59 -10.93
N ASP A 453 3.80 1.55 -11.55
CA ASP A 453 5.22 1.44 -11.90
C ASP A 453 5.37 0.73 -13.25
N SER A 454 6.55 0.82 -13.85
CA SER A 454 6.87 0.13 -15.08
C SER A 454 8.33 -0.34 -15.10
N ARG A 455 8.55 -1.49 -15.73
CA ARG A 455 9.89 -2.10 -15.82
C ARG A 455 10.23 -2.45 -17.26
N ASP A 456 11.35 -1.90 -17.72
CA ASP A 456 11.89 -2.17 -19.04
C ASP A 456 12.62 -3.51 -19.05
N VAL A 457 12.27 -4.34 -20.02
CA VAL A 457 12.77 -5.70 -20.17
C VAL A 457 13.18 -5.93 -21.63
N LYS A 458 14.09 -6.88 -21.83
CA LYS A 458 14.49 -7.32 -23.17
C LYS A 458 14.19 -8.81 -23.32
N VAL A 459 13.34 -9.14 -24.29
CA VAL A 459 13.04 -10.53 -24.65
C VAL A 459 14.09 -11.01 -25.65
N ILE A 460 14.79 -12.10 -25.29
CA ILE A 460 15.95 -12.63 -26.01
C ILE A 460 15.70 -14.08 -26.39
N GLY A 461 16.00 -14.42 -27.63
CA GLY A 461 15.98 -15.78 -28.14
C GLY A 461 17.13 -16.63 -27.61
N ARG A 462 17.31 -17.82 -28.19
CA ARG A 462 18.32 -18.78 -27.74
C ARG A 462 19.02 -19.48 -28.89
N LEU A 463 20.24 -19.93 -28.65
CA LEU A 463 21.07 -20.74 -29.53
C LEU A 463 21.69 -21.89 -28.70
N TYR A 464 21.32 -23.13 -28.95
CA TYR A 464 21.70 -24.26 -28.09
C TYR A 464 21.64 -25.62 -28.81
N GLY A 465 21.93 -26.69 -28.08
CA GLY A 465 21.61 -28.06 -28.50
C GLY A 465 22.52 -28.62 -29.57
N LEU A 466 23.75 -28.11 -29.74
CA LEU A 466 24.69 -28.67 -30.72
C LEU A 466 24.92 -30.15 -30.45
N ARG A 467 24.72 -30.96 -31.49
CA ARG A 467 25.03 -32.39 -31.46
C ARG A 467 25.47 -32.93 -32.81
N ILE A 468 26.37 -33.91 -32.79
CA ILE A 468 26.74 -34.69 -33.97
C ILE A 468 25.72 -35.83 -34.14
N SER A 469 25.15 -35.91 -35.33
CA SER A 469 24.10 -36.86 -35.72
C SER A 469 24.59 -37.98 -36.64
N ASP A 470 25.80 -37.87 -37.19
CA ASP A 470 26.36 -38.91 -38.04
C ASP A 470 27.86 -38.73 -38.26
N ILE A 471 28.59 -39.83 -38.51
CA ILE A 471 29.98 -39.83 -38.98
C ILE A 471 30.10 -40.83 -40.14
N THR A 472 30.65 -40.38 -41.26
CA THR A 472 30.67 -41.14 -42.54
C THR A 472 31.71 -42.25 -42.65
N ASP A 473 32.48 -42.50 -41.59
CA ASP A 473 33.46 -43.57 -41.53
C ASP A 473 32.75 -44.91 -41.27
N TYR A 474 32.17 -45.44 -42.34
CA TYR A 474 31.47 -46.72 -42.35
C TYR A 474 32.39 -47.85 -42.83
N PRO A 475 32.30 -49.04 -42.23
CA PRO A 475 31.27 -49.48 -41.27
C PRO A 475 31.53 -49.08 -39.80
N LEU A 476 32.69 -48.50 -39.47
CA LEU A 476 33.10 -48.26 -38.08
C LEU A 476 32.03 -47.55 -37.24
N TRP A 477 31.44 -46.47 -37.76
CA TRP A 477 30.46 -45.65 -37.05
C TRP A 477 29.01 -45.99 -37.36
N GLU A 478 28.75 -46.93 -38.28
CA GLU A 478 27.40 -47.16 -38.80
C GLU A 478 26.45 -47.60 -37.69
N GLU A 479 26.79 -48.61 -36.89
CA GLU A 479 25.95 -49.10 -35.79
C GLU A 479 25.86 -48.14 -34.60
N VAL A 480 26.68 -47.08 -34.57
CA VAL A 480 26.51 -46.01 -33.58
C VAL A 480 25.27 -45.20 -33.91
N PHE A 481 25.12 -44.80 -35.18
CA PHE A 481 24.07 -43.89 -35.64
C PHE A 481 22.90 -44.60 -36.32
N ARG A 482 23.03 -45.89 -36.67
CA ARG A 482 22.02 -46.71 -37.34
C ARG A 482 21.61 -47.89 -36.48
N GLN A 483 20.38 -48.37 -36.67
CA GLN A 483 19.85 -49.53 -35.90
C GLN A 483 20.55 -50.85 -36.24
N SER A 484 21.11 -50.95 -37.45
CA SER A 484 21.88 -52.10 -37.95
C SER A 484 22.66 -51.69 -39.20
N GLU A 485 23.68 -52.46 -39.57
CA GLU A 485 24.43 -52.29 -40.82
C GLU A 485 23.48 -52.22 -42.04
N ASN A 486 23.85 -51.39 -43.01
CA ASN A 486 23.12 -51.13 -44.26
C ASN A 486 21.70 -50.57 -44.07
N THR A 487 21.38 -49.98 -42.91
CA THR A 487 20.09 -49.31 -42.68
C THR A 487 20.24 -47.80 -42.55
N VAL A 488 19.24 -47.06 -43.03
CA VAL A 488 19.21 -45.58 -42.89
C VAL A 488 18.53 -45.12 -41.60
N LYS A 489 17.85 -46.04 -40.88
CA LYS A 489 17.07 -45.72 -39.69
C LYS A 489 18.00 -45.37 -38.52
N HIS A 490 17.83 -44.16 -37.99
CA HIS A 490 18.69 -43.65 -36.93
C HIS A 490 18.53 -44.44 -35.62
N SER A 491 19.63 -44.66 -34.90
CA SER A 491 19.65 -45.38 -33.61
C SER A 491 19.05 -44.56 -32.46
N GLY A 492 19.05 -43.23 -32.60
CA GLY A 492 18.73 -42.28 -31.52
C GLY A 492 19.96 -41.78 -30.77
N ASN A 493 21.15 -42.30 -31.06
CA ASN A 493 22.39 -41.83 -30.45
C ASN A 493 22.88 -40.54 -31.12
N TYR A 494 23.23 -39.55 -30.30
CA TYR A 494 23.82 -38.30 -30.75
C TYR A 494 24.98 -37.94 -29.84
N TYR A 495 26.08 -37.39 -30.36
CA TYR A 495 27.14 -36.82 -29.52
C TYR A 495 26.82 -35.37 -29.21
N ARG A 496 26.39 -35.09 -27.98
CA ARG A 496 25.88 -33.77 -27.56
C ARG A 496 27.00 -32.89 -27.03
N SER A 497 26.82 -31.57 -27.12
CA SER A 497 27.69 -30.58 -26.48
C SER A 497 28.02 -30.89 -25.02
N GLY A 498 27.08 -31.41 -24.24
CA GLY A 498 27.35 -31.89 -22.88
C GLY A 498 26.21 -32.69 -22.27
N LYS A 499 26.27 -32.86 -20.94
CA LYS A 499 25.36 -33.74 -20.18
C LYS A 499 24.01 -33.11 -19.82
N ASN A 500 23.92 -31.78 -19.86
CA ASN A 500 22.74 -31.03 -19.48
C ASN A 500 21.95 -30.55 -20.71
N ASP A 501 20.68 -30.23 -20.47
CA ASP A 501 19.80 -29.51 -21.38
C ASP A 501 20.13 -28.02 -21.47
N GLU A 502 19.40 -27.33 -22.32
CA GLU A 502 19.55 -25.90 -22.56
C GLU A 502 19.24 -25.02 -21.34
N ASN A 503 18.63 -25.59 -20.30
CA ASN A 503 18.33 -24.95 -19.03
C ASN A 503 19.28 -25.38 -17.90
N GLY A 504 20.35 -26.12 -18.22
CA GLY A 504 21.31 -26.61 -17.25
C GLY A 504 20.82 -27.79 -16.40
N LYS A 505 19.70 -28.43 -16.77
CA LYS A 505 19.18 -29.62 -16.08
C LYS A 505 19.77 -30.88 -16.68
N ALA A 506 19.97 -31.91 -15.86
CA ALA A 506 20.44 -33.21 -16.36
C ALA A 506 19.44 -33.77 -17.38
N ARG A 507 19.94 -34.26 -18.51
CA ARG A 507 19.08 -34.82 -19.56
C ARG A 507 18.47 -36.15 -19.13
N ASP A 508 17.24 -36.39 -19.59
CA ASP A 508 16.67 -37.73 -19.56
C ASP A 508 17.48 -38.65 -20.49
N LEU A 509 17.91 -39.80 -19.96
CA LEU A 509 18.72 -40.76 -20.68
C LEU A 509 17.88 -41.67 -21.59
N GLY A 510 16.55 -41.66 -21.48
CA GLY A 510 15.66 -42.36 -22.40
C GLY A 510 15.96 -43.86 -22.54
N GLY A 511 16.37 -44.50 -21.44
CA GLY A 511 16.79 -45.91 -21.41
C GLY A 511 18.29 -46.16 -21.71
N THR A 512 19.06 -45.14 -22.07
CA THR A 512 20.53 -45.23 -22.22
C THR A 512 21.20 -45.32 -20.87
N THR A 513 22.18 -46.20 -20.69
CA THR A 513 22.94 -46.25 -19.43
C THR A 513 23.85 -45.03 -19.30
N GLN A 514 24.06 -44.53 -18.09
CA GLN A 514 24.99 -43.40 -17.83
C GLN A 514 26.38 -43.64 -18.44
N LYS A 515 26.88 -44.89 -18.37
CA LYS A 515 28.19 -45.28 -18.94
C LYS A 515 28.26 -45.09 -20.46
N VAL A 516 27.17 -45.36 -21.18
CA VAL A 516 27.10 -45.13 -22.64
C VAL A 516 26.91 -43.63 -22.91
N PHE A 517 26.04 -42.96 -22.16
CA PHE A 517 25.79 -41.53 -22.30
C PHE A 517 27.05 -40.68 -22.08
N ASP A 518 27.90 -41.05 -21.11
CA ASP A 518 29.18 -40.38 -20.85
C ASP A 518 30.15 -40.42 -22.04
N LYS A 519 29.96 -41.37 -22.98
CA LYS A 519 30.69 -41.41 -24.25
C LYS A 519 30.06 -40.53 -25.33
N LEU A 520 28.73 -40.43 -25.33
CA LEU A 520 27.89 -39.68 -26.28
C LEU A 520 27.86 -38.16 -26.02
N VAL A 521 29.00 -37.60 -25.60
CA VAL A 521 29.20 -36.16 -25.43
C VAL A 521 30.45 -35.69 -26.15
N LEU A 522 30.50 -34.43 -26.55
CA LEU A 522 31.66 -33.79 -27.18
C LEU A 522 32.80 -33.57 -26.16
N PRO A 523 34.06 -33.48 -26.62
CA PRO A 523 34.50 -33.72 -28.00
C PRO A 523 34.52 -35.21 -28.36
N ILE A 524 34.44 -35.52 -29.65
CA ILE A 524 34.70 -36.86 -30.16
C ILE A 524 36.22 -37.08 -30.27
N MET A 525 36.72 -38.05 -29.52
CA MET A 525 38.14 -38.43 -29.42
C MET A 525 38.23 -39.94 -29.16
N ASN A 526 39.40 -40.56 -29.29
CA ASN A 526 39.54 -41.99 -29.00
C ASN A 526 38.98 -42.34 -27.61
N GLY A 527 38.10 -43.34 -27.54
CA GLY A 527 37.30 -43.65 -26.34
C GLY A 527 35.83 -43.24 -26.45
N SER A 528 35.49 -42.34 -27.38
CA SER A 528 34.11 -41.90 -27.62
C SER A 528 33.24 -42.98 -28.28
N HIS A 529 33.82 -43.90 -29.06
CA HIS A 529 33.01 -44.92 -29.71
C HIS A 529 32.35 -45.86 -28.67
N ILE A 530 31.05 -46.10 -28.82
CA ILE A 530 30.26 -46.82 -27.82
C ILE A 530 30.66 -48.29 -27.70
N GLN A 531 30.95 -48.96 -28.83
CA GLN A 531 31.39 -50.36 -28.88
C GLN A 531 32.93 -50.53 -28.77
N TYR A 532 33.71 -49.91 -29.67
CA TYR A 532 35.18 -50.04 -29.70
C TYR A 532 35.89 -49.04 -28.78
N ARG A 533 36.55 -49.53 -27.73
CA ARG A 533 37.17 -48.66 -26.71
C ARG A 533 38.29 -47.77 -27.26
N ASN A 534 39.06 -48.20 -28.25
CA ASN A 534 40.18 -47.46 -28.83
C ASN A 534 39.80 -46.56 -30.03
N ALA A 535 38.52 -46.53 -30.42
CA ALA A 535 38.05 -45.74 -31.55
C ALA A 535 37.40 -44.42 -31.10
N GLY A 536 37.43 -43.42 -31.96
CA GLY A 536 36.76 -42.14 -31.73
C GLY A 536 37.33 -40.98 -32.54
N ALA A 537 38.65 -40.78 -32.55
CA ALA A 537 39.25 -39.78 -33.43
C ALA A 537 39.05 -40.18 -34.90
N LEU A 538 38.79 -39.20 -35.77
CA LEU A 538 38.45 -39.43 -37.16
C LEU A 538 39.69 -39.41 -38.05
N LYS A 539 39.68 -40.20 -39.13
CA LYS A 539 40.67 -40.03 -40.19
C LYS A 539 40.30 -38.83 -41.07
N ARG A 540 41.31 -38.14 -41.58
CA ARG A 540 41.13 -37.07 -42.55
C ARG A 540 40.34 -37.56 -43.76
N GLY A 541 39.46 -36.73 -44.31
CA GLY A 541 38.57 -37.06 -45.43
C GLY A 541 37.18 -37.53 -45.01
N TYR A 542 37.01 -38.11 -43.81
CA TYR A 542 35.67 -38.42 -43.30
C TYR A 542 34.99 -37.18 -42.74
N LYS A 543 33.70 -37.04 -43.05
CA LYS A 543 32.83 -35.96 -42.56
C LYS A 543 32.03 -36.40 -41.34
N PHE A 544 31.72 -35.43 -40.49
CA PHE A 544 30.67 -35.54 -39.49
C PHE A 544 29.51 -34.62 -39.85
N ARG A 545 28.30 -35.01 -39.44
CA ARG A 545 27.07 -34.23 -39.58
C ARG A 545 26.61 -33.77 -38.22
N PHE A 546 26.07 -32.57 -38.15
CA PHE A 546 25.65 -31.98 -36.90
C PHE A 546 24.36 -31.19 -37.06
N GLU A 547 23.71 -30.95 -35.94
CA GLU A 547 22.53 -30.11 -35.85
C GLU A 547 22.56 -29.29 -34.57
N LEU A 548 21.83 -28.17 -34.57
CA LEU A 548 21.64 -27.28 -33.43
C LEU A 548 20.31 -26.54 -33.57
N GLU A 549 19.86 -25.90 -32.49
CA GLU A 549 18.55 -25.26 -32.43
C GLU A 549 18.66 -23.77 -32.07
N THR A 550 17.72 -23.00 -32.60
CA THR A 550 17.45 -21.63 -32.16
C THR A 550 16.00 -21.48 -31.71
N LEU A 551 15.78 -20.57 -30.77
CA LEU A 551 14.46 -20.08 -30.35
C LEU A 551 14.38 -18.58 -30.57
N GLY A 552 13.25 -18.08 -31.08
CA GLY A 552 13.02 -16.67 -31.36
C GLY A 552 12.88 -16.39 -32.86
N ASN A 553 13.29 -15.19 -33.28
CA ASN A 553 13.00 -14.65 -34.60
C ASN A 553 14.17 -14.91 -35.57
N TYR A 554 14.52 -16.19 -35.76
CA TYR A 554 15.57 -16.66 -36.68
C TYR A 554 14.99 -17.41 -37.89
N PHE A 555 13.83 -16.95 -38.36
CA PHE A 555 13.03 -17.57 -39.42
C PHE A 555 12.96 -16.74 -40.72
N ASN A 556 13.61 -15.58 -40.79
CA ASN A 556 13.73 -14.81 -42.03
C ASN A 556 14.67 -15.52 -43.02
N ASP A 557 14.61 -15.13 -44.29
CA ASP A 557 15.40 -15.73 -45.37
C ASP A 557 16.91 -15.47 -45.23
N ALA A 558 17.28 -14.30 -44.70
CA ALA A 558 18.66 -13.87 -44.49
C ALA A 558 19.25 -14.37 -43.15
N ASP A 559 18.41 -14.89 -42.25
CA ASP A 559 18.88 -15.41 -40.97
C ASP A 559 19.70 -16.67 -41.19
N CYS A 560 20.84 -16.74 -40.51
CA CYS A 560 21.69 -17.91 -40.60
C CYS A 560 22.50 -18.15 -39.32
N ILE A 561 23.02 -19.37 -39.23
CA ILE A 561 24.07 -19.71 -38.27
C ILE A 561 25.42 -19.57 -38.97
N SER A 562 26.30 -18.77 -38.39
CA SER A 562 27.69 -18.64 -38.84
C SER A 562 28.59 -19.34 -37.84
N ILE A 563 29.36 -20.31 -38.33
CA ILE A 563 30.35 -21.04 -37.53
C ILE A 563 31.74 -20.73 -38.07
N THR A 564 32.66 -20.38 -37.18
CA THR A 564 34.08 -20.22 -37.49
C THR A 564 34.84 -21.39 -36.87
N PRO A 565 35.30 -22.36 -37.67
CA PRO A 565 36.18 -23.42 -37.21
C PRO A 565 37.52 -22.87 -36.71
N SER A 566 38.09 -23.54 -35.72
CA SER A 566 39.43 -23.30 -35.18
C SER A 566 40.18 -24.61 -35.14
N PHE A 567 41.51 -24.53 -35.32
CA PHE A 567 42.35 -25.71 -35.48
C PHE A 567 43.51 -25.67 -34.50
N TYR A 568 43.64 -26.75 -33.73
CA TYR A 568 44.73 -26.92 -32.79
C TYR A 568 45.38 -28.28 -32.98
N TYR A 569 46.70 -28.34 -33.02
CA TYR A 569 47.44 -29.58 -32.94
C TYR A 569 47.69 -29.97 -31.48
N VAL A 570 47.59 -31.26 -31.21
CA VAL A 570 47.98 -31.88 -29.94
C VAL A 570 48.70 -33.21 -30.22
N PRO A 571 49.89 -33.47 -29.65
CA PRO A 571 50.52 -34.78 -29.75
C PRO A 571 49.68 -35.87 -29.09
N TYR A 572 49.92 -37.13 -29.44
CA TYR A 572 49.17 -38.28 -28.92
C TYR A 572 49.16 -38.42 -27.39
N ASP A 573 50.20 -37.91 -26.73
CA ASP A 573 50.34 -37.93 -25.28
C ASP A 573 49.53 -36.82 -24.57
N GLY A 574 48.96 -35.86 -25.31
CA GLY A 574 48.21 -34.74 -24.75
C GLY A 574 49.07 -33.65 -24.13
N SER A 575 50.40 -33.71 -24.26
CA SER A 575 51.34 -32.88 -23.49
C SER A 575 51.25 -31.36 -23.75
N ARG A 576 50.81 -30.95 -24.94
CA ARG A 576 50.72 -29.52 -25.33
C ARG A 576 49.61 -29.28 -26.36
N ARG A 577 49.09 -28.05 -26.41
CA ARG A 577 48.14 -27.60 -27.44
C ARG A 577 48.70 -26.41 -28.18
N GLU A 578 48.71 -26.49 -29.50
CA GLU A 578 49.27 -25.45 -30.37
C GLU A 578 48.25 -25.06 -31.43
N LYS A 579 48.03 -23.76 -31.61
CA LYS A 579 47.20 -23.29 -32.72
C LYS A 579 47.96 -23.49 -34.03
N VAL A 580 47.25 -23.94 -35.07
CA VAL A 580 47.86 -24.32 -36.35
C VAL A 580 47.14 -23.72 -37.53
N ASP A 581 47.90 -23.41 -38.57
CA ASP A 581 47.39 -23.13 -39.90
C ASP A 581 47.29 -24.45 -40.67
N LEU A 582 46.14 -24.68 -41.31
CA LEU A 582 45.91 -25.87 -42.13
C LEU A 582 46.14 -25.56 -43.61
N TRP A 583 46.75 -26.52 -44.30
CA TRP A 583 47.03 -26.50 -45.73
C TRP A 583 46.51 -27.81 -46.33
N TYR A 584 45.85 -27.77 -47.48
CA TYR A 584 45.26 -28.97 -48.06
C TYR A 584 45.53 -29.10 -49.56
N ASN A 585 45.47 -30.34 -50.02
CA ASN A 585 45.35 -30.66 -51.44
C ASN A 585 43.95 -31.22 -51.70
N GLU A 586 43.26 -30.68 -52.70
CA GLU A 586 41.96 -31.20 -53.11
C GLU A 586 41.67 -30.77 -54.55
N ARG A 587 40.91 -31.60 -55.27
CA ARG A 587 40.44 -31.28 -56.60
C ARG A 587 39.19 -30.41 -56.54
N PHE A 588 39.26 -29.20 -57.09
CA PHE A 588 38.10 -28.33 -57.27
C PHE A 588 38.25 -27.49 -58.55
N ASN A 589 37.13 -27.06 -59.12
CA ASN A 589 37.07 -26.42 -60.45
C ASN A 589 37.71 -27.22 -61.59
N GLY A 590 37.71 -28.56 -61.48
CA GLY A 590 38.23 -29.47 -62.51
C GLY A 590 39.72 -29.80 -62.40
N GLU A 591 40.47 -29.09 -61.56
CA GLU A 591 41.95 -29.19 -61.45
C GLU A 591 42.40 -29.59 -60.03
N GLU A 592 43.57 -30.22 -59.93
CA GLU A 592 44.21 -30.51 -58.65
C GLU A 592 44.81 -29.22 -58.07
N ASN A 593 44.38 -28.83 -56.88
CA ASN A 593 44.91 -27.66 -56.18
C ASN A 593 45.73 -28.15 -54.99
N SER A 594 47.00 -27.76 -54.95
CA SER A 594 47.95 -28.21 -53.92
C SER A 594 48.34 -27.08 -53.00
N MET A 595 48.59 -27.40 -51.72
CA MET A 595 49.04 -26.46 -50.69
C MET A 595 48.13 -25.23 -50.60
N VAL A 596 46.82 -25.45 -50.54
CA VAL A 596 45.83 -24.38 -50.34
C VAL A 596 45.71 -24.11 -48.85
N LYS A 597 46.03 -22.90 -48.40
CA LYS A 597 45.83 -22.49 -47.00
C LYS A 597 44.34 -22.37 -46.68
N VAL A 598 43.90 -22.98 -45.59
CA VAL A 598 42.55 -22.78 -45.02
C VAL A 598 42.50 -21.38 -44.40
N GLN A 599 41.91 -20.43 -45.11
CA GLN A 599 41.85 -19.04 -44.66
C GLN A 599 40.69 -18.26 -45.31
N GLY A 600 40.47 -17.07 -44.76
CA GLY A 600 39.41 -16.13 -45.12
C GLY A 600 39.39 -15.61 -46.56
N ALA A 601 40.41 -15.94 -47.35
CA ALA A 601 40.74 -15.32 -48.64
C ALA A 601 41.49 -16.30 -49.56
N GLY A 602 41.84 -15.84 -50.77
CA GLY A 602 42.66 -16.60 -51.71
C GLY A 602 41.97 -17.87 -52.24
N GLN A 603 42.77 -18.87 -52.61
CA GLN A 603 42.29 -20.07 -53.32
C GLN A 603 41.27 -20.91 -52.54
N ASN A 604 41.26 -20.87 -51.20
CA ASN A 604 40.25 -21.55 -50.40
C ASN A 604 38.82 -21.08 -50.74
N ARG A 605 38.64 -19.80 -51.14
CA ARG A 605 37.33 -19.28 -51.57
C ARG A 605 36.81 -19.90 -52.87
N ASN A 606 37.70 -20.47 -53.68
CA ASN A 606 37.35 -21.16 -54.92
C ASN A 606 36.88 -22.61 -54.69
N ASN A 607 36.84 -23.07 -53.43
CA ASN A 607 36.43 -24.42 -53.03
C ASN A 607 35.19 -24.40 -52.11
N PRO A 608 34.03 -23.91 -52.58
CA PRO A 608 32.79 -23.91 -51.81
C PRO A 608 32.32 -25.34 -51.47
N LYS A 609 31.78 -25.50 -50.26
CA LYS A 609 31.22 -26.76 -49.76
C LYS A 609 29.71 -26.73 -49.85
N TYR A 610 29.13 -27.82 -50.33
CA TYR A 610 27.70 -27.95 -50.51
C TYR A 610 27.15 -29.14 -49.74
N MET A 611 25.88 -29.05 -49.37
CA MET A 611 25.13 -30.17 -48.84
C MET A 611 23.69 -30.16 -49.31
N ASN A 612 23.01 -31.27 -49.06
CA ASN A 612 21.62 -31.50 -49.35
C ASN A 612 20.89 -31.90 -48.07
N LEU A 613 19.76 -31.25 -47.77
CA LEU A 613 18.97 -31.52 -46.55
C LEU A 613 18.31 -32.90 -46.60
N GLY A 614 17.85 -33.33 -47.78
CA GLY A 614 17.18 -34.61 -48.02
C GLY A 614 18.09 -35.83 -48.00
N ASN A 615 19.38 -35.70 -47.68
CA ASN A 615 20.26 -36.86 -47.54
C ASN A 615 19.74 -37.80 -46.43
N VAL A 616 19.44 -39.05 -46.79
CA VAL A 616 18.78 -40.04 -45.92
C VAL A 616 19.51 -40.28 -44.59
N TYR A 617 20.84 -40.16 -44.56
CA TYR A 617 21.63 -40.34 -43.34
C TYR A 617 21.56 -39.12 -42.40
N ARG A 618 20.93 -38.00 -42.80
CA ARG A 618 20.59 -36.93 -41.85
C ARG A 618 19.39 -37.29 -40.99
N SER A 619 18.55 -38.20 -41.49
CA SER A 619 17.34 -38.67 -40.80
C SER A 619 16.44 -37.52 -40.33
N VAL A 620 16.36 -36.45 -41.14
CA VAL A 620 15.44 -35.33 -40.91
C VAL A 620 14.01 -35.89 -40.85
N PRO A 621 13.25 -35.65 -39.78
CA PRO A 621 11.89 -36.18 -39.66
C PRO A 621 11.00 -35.66 -40.79
N GLU A 622 10.17 -36.53 -41.35
CA GLU A 622 9.30 -36.17 -42.48
C GLU A 622 8.34 -35.03 -42.13
N ILE A 623 7.80 -35.04 -40.91
CA ILE A 623 6.92 -33.98 -40.39
C ILE A 623 7.63 -32.61 -40.31
N GLU A 624 8.95 -32.57 -40.08
CA GLU A 624 9.72 -31.33 -40.11
C GLU A 624 9.84 -30.80 -41.54
N ILE A 625 10.07 -31.68 -42.53
CA ILE A 625 10.11 -31.29 -43.94
C ILE A 625 8.74 -30.81 -44.39
N GLU A 626 7.67 -31.56 -44.12
CA GLU A 626 6.30 -31.21 -44.48
C GLU A 626 5.94 -29.82 -43.93
N SER A 627 6.07 -29.62 -42.62
CA SER A 627 5.76 -28.34 -41.95
C SER A 627 6.57 -27.18 -42.53
N THR A 628 7.87 -27.39 -42.74
CA THR A 628 8.77 -26.36 -43.29
C THR A 628 8.42 -26.01 -44.73
N SER A 629 8.06 -27.00 -45.54
CA SER A 629 7.71 -26.82 -46.96
C SER A 629 6.43 -26.00 -47.11
N ILE A 630 5.41 -26.28 -46.29
CA ILE A 630 4.13 -25.56 -46.24
C ILE A 630 4.36 -24.10 -45.86
N ILE A 631 5.04 -23.86 -44.72
CA ILE A 631 5.28 -22.51 -44.19
C ILE A 631 6.14 -21.69 -45.15
N SER A 632 7.23 -22.28 -45.67
CA SER A 632 8.15 -21.59 -46.57
C SER A 632 7.64 -21.50 -48.02
N ARG A 633 6.47 -22.08 -48.31
CA ARG A 633 5.83 -22.11 -49.65
C ARG A 633 6.74 -22.67 -50.74
N ILE A 634 7.48 -23.72 -50.41
CA ILE A 634 8.37 -24.46 -51.32
C ILE A 634 7.94 -25.92 -51.34
N SER A 635 8.14 -26.63 -52.46
CA SER A 635 7.85 -28.07 -52.46
C SER A 635 8.83 -28.83 -51.57
N GLU A 636 8.38 -29.91 -50.91
CA GLU A 636 9.25 -30.79 -50.14
C GLU A 636 10.44 -31.29 -50.98
N ARG A 637 10.19 -31.60 -52.25
CA ARG A 637 11.24 -32.00 -53.19
C ARG A 637 12.28 -30.89 -53.36
N SER A 638 11.86 -29.64 -53.55
CA SER A 638 12.77 -28.49 -53.65
C SER A 638 13.58 -28.33 -52.37
N LEU A 639 12.96 -28.46 -51.20
CA LEU A 639 13.63 -28.34 -49.90
C LEU A 639 14.65 -29.48 -49.70
N LYS A 640 14.26 -30.71 -50.02
CA LYS A 640 15.10 -31.91 -49.90
C LYS A 640 16.25 -31.87 -50.91
N GLU A 641 16.00 -31.63 -52.19
CA GLU A 641 16.96 -31.78 -53.30
C GLU A 641 17.86 -30.54 -53.53
N HIS A 642 17.61 -29.40 -52.86
CA HIS A 642 18.45 -28.21 -53.04
C HIS A 642 19.92 -28.50 -52.71
N ASN A 643 20.82 -28.12 -53.62
CA ASN A 643 22.26 -28.20 -53.39
C ASN A 643 22.74 -26.91 -52.72
N THR A 644 22.68 -26.88 -51.39
CA THR A 644 22.91 -25.70 -50.58
C THR A 644 24.39 -25.45 -50.36
N LEU A 645 24.87 -24.24 -50.69
CA LEU A 645 26.19 -23.76 -50.26
C LEU A 645 26.20 -23.61 -48.73
N ILE A 646 27.12 -24.31 -48.06
CA ILE A 646 27.30 -24.24 -46.61
C ILE A 646 28.62 -23.62 -46.18
N GLY A 647 29.33 -22.97 -47.11
CA GLY A 647 30.53 -22.19 -46.85
C GLY A 647 31.81 -22.86 -47.34
N TRP A 648 32.87 -22.78 -46.53
CA TRP A 648 34.24 -23.20 -46.83
C TRP A 648 34.88 -23.83 -45.58
N LEU A 649 36.12 -24.32 -45.70
CA LEU A 649 36.79 -24.97 -44.56
C LEU A 649 37.05 -24.01 -43.39
N ASP A 650 37.16 -22.70 -43.60
CA ASP A 650 37.34 -21.70 -42.53
C ASP A 650 36.02 -21.07 -42.04
N ARG A 651 34.88 -21.38 -42.66
CA ARG A 651 33.58 -20.80 -42.30
C ARG A 651 32.41 -21.67 -42.76
N VAL A 652 31.55 -22.07 -41.83
CA VAL A 652 30.29 -22.75 -42.14
C VAL A 652 29.13 -21.77 -42.01
N ILE A 653 28.19 -21.80 -42.96
CA ILE A 653 26.98 -20.96 -42.97
C ILE A 653 25.77 -21.88 -43.16
N LEU A 654 24.87 -21.88 -42.19
CA LEU A 654 23.61 -22.63 -42.26
C LEU A 654 22.47 -21.64 -42.49
N GLY A 655 21.95 -21.56 -43.72
CA GLY A 655 20.85 -20.68 -44.10
C GLY A 655 19.53 -21.42 -44.28
N ARG A 656 18.51 -20.74 -44.82
CA ARG A 656 17.12 -21.24 -44.94
C ARG A 656 16.96 -22.65 -45.52
N TRP A 657 17.78 -23.05 -46.50
CA TRP A 657 17.65 -24.34 -47.20
C TRP A 657 18.13 -25.55 -46.38
N VAL A 658 18.74 -25.30 -45.23
CA VAL A 658 19.18 -26.34 -44.28
C VAL A 658 18.62 -26.11 -42.88
N ARG A 659 17.49 -25.38 -42.81
CA ARG A 659 16.71 -25.07 -41.61
C ARG A 659 15.35 -25.75 -41.68
N THR A 660 14.84 -26.24 -40.57
CA THR A 660 13.44 -26.70 -40.41
C THR A 660 12.76 -26.01 -39.23
N TYR A 661 11.43 -26.00 -39.23
CA TYR A 661 10.60 -25.45 -38.14
C TYR A 661 10.05 -26.55 -37.24
N THR A 662 10.34 -26.45 -35.94
CA THR A 662 10.09 -27.53 -34.98
C THR A 662 9.31 -27.06 -33.74
N GLY A 663 8.73 -25.87 -33.76
CA GLY A 663 7.93 -25.36 -32.64
C GLY A 663 6.75 -26.29 -32.32
N ASP A 664 6.38 -26.33 -31.04
CA ASP A 664 5.23 -27.10 -30.58
C ASP A 664 3.92 -26.32 -30.82
N VAL A 665 2.94 -27.02 -31.37
CA VAL A 665 1.61 -26.48 -31.73
C VAL A 665 0.46 -27.30 -31.12
N SER A 666 0.78 -28.27 -30.27
CA SER A 666 -0.20 -29.24 -29.73
C SER A 666 -1.16 -28.63 -28.70
N GLU A 667 -0.71 -27.63 -27.92
CA GLU A 667 -1.46 -27.04 -26.81
C GLU A 667 -1.44 -25.50 -26.82
N LEU A 668 -1.73 -24.88 -27.98
CA LEU A 668 -1.75 -23.42 -28.08
C LEU A 668 -3.04 -22.79 -27.52
N PRO A 669 -2.94 -21.69 -26.76
CA PRO A 669 -4.10 -20.91 -26.32
C PRO A 669 -4.91 -20.38 -27.51
N GLN A 670 -6.21 -20.16 -27.27
CA GLN A 670 -7.08 -19.58 -28.27
C GLN A 670 -6.59 -18.19 -28.72
N GLY A 671 -6.43 -18.02 -30.04
CA GLY A 671 -5.97 -16.77 -30.65
C GLY A 671 -4.47 -16.69 -30.91
N VAL A 672 -3.67 -17.67 -30.46
CA VAL A 672 -2.26 -17.80 -30.86
C VAL A 672 -2.17 -18.43 -32.25
N GLU A 673 -1.40 -17.82 -33.15
CA GLU A 673 -1.21 -18.33 -34.51
C GLU A 673 -0.30 -19.57 -34.53
N GLN A 674 -0.81 -20.68 -35.07
CA GLN A 674 -0.06 -21.93 -35.17
C GLN A 674 1.23 -21.77 -35.99
N GLU A 675 1.19 -20.99 -37.08
CA GLU A 675 2.37 -20.74 -37.91
C GLU A 675 3.45 -20.01 -37.11
N ARG A 676 3.09 -18.95 -36.36
CA ARG A 676 4.03 -18.19 -35.52
C ARG A 676 4.67 -19.06 -34.44
N ALA A 677 3.88 -19.92 -33.79
CA ALA A 677 4.39 -20.87 -32.81
C ALA A 677 5.25 -21.97 -33.46
N LYS A 678 4.91 -22.41 -34.68
CA LYS A 678 5.71 -23.42 -35.38
C LYS A 678 7.09 -22.89 -35.78
N VAL A 679 7.13 -21.66 -36.31
CA VAL A 679 8.38 -21.04 -36.76
C VAL A 679 9.24 -20.52 -35.62
N SER A 680 8.75 -20.42 -34.38
CA SER A 680 9.50 -19.85 -33.25
C SER A 680 10.72 -20.68 -32.83
N LYS A 681 10.71 -21.99 -33.14
CA LYS A 681 11.82 -22.90 -32.91
C LYS A 681 12.33 -23.42 -34.24
N GLN A 682 13.61 -23.22 -34.49
CA GLN A 682 14.26 -23.65 -35.73
C GLN A 682 15.37 -24.63 -35.42
N LYS A 683 15.51 -25.65 -36.28
CA LYS A 683 16.61 -26.60 -36.25
C LYS A 683 17.46 -26.44 -37.51
N TRP A 684 18.77 -26.43 -37.33
CA TRP A 684 19.74 -26.15 -38.38
C TRP A 684 20.64 -27.35 -38.58
N TYR A 685 20.84 -27.75 -39.83
CA TYR A 685 21.60 -28.94 -40.20
C TYR A 685 22.89 -28.58 -40.94
N GLY A 686 24.02 -29.12 -40.47
CA GLY A 686 25.33 -28.91 -41.08
C GLY A 686 26.09 -30.20 -41.37
N GLU A 687 27.19 -30.08 -42.09
CA GLU A 687 28.25 -31.09 -42.17
C GLU A 687 29.61 -30.41 -42.27
N TYR A 688 30.65 -31.08 -41.78
CA TYR A 688 32.01 -30.56 -41.82
C TYR A 688 33.02 -31.71 -41.89
N TYR A 689 34.18 -31.44 -42.49
CA TYR A 689 35.28 -32.39 -42.62
C TYR A 689 36.61 -31.66 -42.78
N LEU A 690 37.70 -32.39 -42.55
CA LEU A 690 39.03 -31.97 -43.00
C LEU A 690 39.40 -32.78 -44.25
N PRO A 691 39.96 -32.17 -45.31
CA PRO A 691 40.40 -32.87 -46.52
C PRO A 691 41.32 -34.05 -46.26
N ALA A 692 41.27 -35.06 -47.14
CA ALA A 692 42.06 -36.30 -47.00
C ALA A 692 43.57 -36.08 -47.04
N GLU A 693 44.03 -35.10 -47.84
CA GLU A 693 45.41 -34.61 -47.87
C GLU A 693 45.46 -33.25 -47.17
N LEU A 694 45.88 -33.26 -45.90
CA LEU A 694 45.94 -32.10 -45.04
C LEU A 694 47.28 -32.06 -44.31
N PHE A 695 47.84 -30.86 -44.20
CA PHE A 695 49.08 -30.56 -43.50
C PHE A 695 48.81 -29.45 -42.47
N ALA A 696 49.38 -29.59 -41.27
CA ALA A 696 49.24 -28.61 -40.21
C ALA A 696 50.61 -28.00 -39.88
N ALA A 697 50.72 -26.68 -40.04
CA ALA A 697 51.91 -25.92 -39.66
C ALA A 697 51.60 -25.08 -38.40
N PRO A 698 52.60 -24.71 -37.59
CA PRO A 698 52.41 -23.70 -36.55
C PRO A 698 51.72 -22.45 -37.12
N GLU A 699 50.79 -21.86 -36.36
CA GLU A 699 50.13 -20.63 -36.79
C GLU A 699 51.15 -19.55 -37.20
N GLY A 700 50.92 -18.93 -38.36
CA GLY A 700 51.78 -17.87 -38.89
C GLY A 700 53.11 -18.35 -39.48
N TYR A 701 53.38 -19.66 -39.52
CA TYR A 701 54.57 -20.19 -40.18
C TYR A 701 54.53 -19.91 -41.69
N ASP A 702 55.62 -19.36 -42.24
CA ASP A 702 55.72 -18.98 -43.66
C ASP A 702 56.02 -20.19 -44.55
N VAL A 703 54.99 -21.02 -44.76
CA VAL A 703 55.02 -22.21 -45.62
C VAL A 703 55.38 -21.84 -47.06
N GLU A 704 54.90 -20.70 -47.56
CA GLU A 704 55.15 -20.27 -48.94
C GLU A 704 56.62 -19.90 -49.16
N LYS A 705 57.25 -19.23 -48.19
CA LYS A 705 58.70 -18.97 -48.25
C LYS A 705 59.48 -20.28 -48.28
N GLN A 706 59.12 -21.25 -47.44
CA GLN A 706 59.77 -22.57 -47.46
C GLN A 706 59.58 -23.27 -48.81
N ALA A 707 58.39 -23.19 -49.42
CA ALA A 707 58.15 -23.73 -50.76
C ALA A 707 59.06 -23.10 -51.81
N ARG A 708 59.28 -21.78 -51.75
CA ARG A 708 60.14 -21.03 -52.68
C ARG A 708 61.63 -21.32 -52.47
N GLU A 709 62.08 -21.43 -51.21
CA GLU A 709 63.49 -21.62 -50.85
C GLU A 709 63.93 -23.09 -50.92
N GLY A 710 63.01 -24.05 -50.76
CA GLY A 710 63.30 -25.49 -50.62
C GLY A 710 63.09 -26.36 -51.86
N TYR A 711 62.94 -25.77 -53.06
CA TYR A 711 62.58 -26.49 -54.31
C TYR A 711 61.20 -27.20 -54.27
N GLY A 712 60.22 -26.62 -53.58
CA GLY A 712 58.87 -27.16 -53.43
C GLY A 712 58.60 -27.80 -52.06
N LEU A 713 57.38 -28.28 -51.85
CA LEU A 713 56.95 -28.94 -50.63
C LEU A 713 56.48 -30.35 -50.93
N THR A 714 56.90 -31.31 -50.10
CA THR A 714 56.63 -32.75 -50.24
C THR A 714 55.71 -33.27 -49.14
N GLY A 715 55.37 -32.44 -48.16
CA GLY A 715 54.64 -32.85 -46.95
C GLY A 715 55.53 -33.59 -45.94
N LYS A 716 56.81 -33.81 -46.27
CA LYS A 716 57.79 -34.50 -45.41
C LYS A 716 58.65 -33.55 -44.60
N GLU A 717 58.47 -32.24 -44.74
CA GLU A 717 59.24 -31.24 -44.01
C GLU A 717 58.99 -31.34 -42.49
N ASP A 718 60.01 -31.03 -41.67
CA ASP A 718 59.98 -31.25 -40.22
C ASP A 718 59.08 -30.27 -39.46
N PHE A 719 58.73 -29.15 -40.08
CA PHE A 719 57.84 -28.15 -39.47
C PHE A 719 56.37 -28.59 -39.46
N TRP A 720 55.99 -29.56 -40.30
CA TRP A 720 54.63 -30.11 -40.30
C TRP A 720 54.37 -30.94 -39.04
N LYS A 721 53.19 -30.78 -38.47
CA LYS A 721 52.73 -31.56 -37.33
C LYS A 721 52.16 -32.91 -37.81
N LYS A 722 52.91 -34.00 -37.63
CA LYS A 722 52.60 -35.33 -38.21
C LYS A 722 52.16 -36.39 -37.19
N GLU A 723 52.51 -36.26 -35.91
CA GLU A 723 52.25 -37.29 -34.89
C GLU A 723 51.30 -36.79 -33.80
N GLY A 724 50.00 -36.85 -34.05
CA GLY A 724 49.00 -36.43 -33.07
C GLY A 724 47.63 -36.23 -33.69
N TYR A 725 46.91 -35.26 -33.15
CA TYR A 725 45.56 -34.90 -33.56
C TYR A 725 45.46 -33.42 -33.94
N ILE A 726 44.57 -33.13 -34.88
CA ILE A 726 43.97 -31.81 -35.07
C ILE A 726 42.63 -31.80 -34.34
N ILE A 727 42.50 -30.95 -33.33
CA ILE A 727 41.24 -30.62 -32.68
C ILE A 727 40.54 -29.57 -33.54
N VAL A 728 39.34 -29.89 -34.02
CA VAL A 728 38.44 -28.95 -34.68
C VAL A 728 37.50 -28.39 -33.63
N GLY A 729 37.57 -27.08 -33.40
CA GLY A 729 36.68 -26.36 -32.50
C GLY A 729 35.75 -25.40 -33.24
N PHE A 730 34.52 -25.22 -32.77
CA PHE A 730 33.51 -24.34 -33.38
C PHE A 730 33.24 -23.11 -32.51
N ASN A 731 33.36 -21.93 -33.11
CA ASN A 731 32.74 -20.70 -32.61
C ASN A 731 31.44 -20.46 -33.37
N ILE A 732 30.30 -20.52 -32.69
CA ILE A 732 28.96 -20.52 -33.28
C ILE A 732 28.24 -19.24 -32.87
N ARG A 733 27.69 -18.54 -33.87
CA ARG A 733 26.82 -17.38 -33.65
C ARG A 733 25.65 -17.35 -34.63
N THR A 734 24.57 -16.67 -34.25
CA THR A 734 23.51 -16.30 -35.18
C THR A 734 23.91 -15.04 -35.97
N VAL A 735 23.30 -14.87 -37.14
CA VAL A 735 23.29 -13.63 -37.94
C VAL A 735 21.83 -13.36 -38.27
N LYS A 736 21.37 -12.14 -38.02
CA LYS A 736 19.98 -11.74 -38.16
C LYS A 736 19.87 -10.53 -39.08
N ASP A 737 18.97 -10.59 -40.06
CA ASP A 737 18.67 -9.50 -41.01
C ASP A 737 19.92 -8.84 -41.66
N GLU A 738 20.91 -9.66 -42.06
CA GLU A 738 22.20 -9.22 -42.66
C GLU A 738 23.08 -8.33 -41.75
N SER A 739 22.61 -7.97 -40.54
CA SER A 739 23.34 -7.18 -39.56
C SER A 739 24.21 -8.06 -38.66
N SER A 740 25.45 -7.63 -38.45
CA SER A 740 26.38 -8.27 -37.51
C SER A 740 26.42 -7.61 -36.13
N GLU A 741 25.67 -6.51 -35.91
CA GLU A 741 25.85 -5.64 -34.75
C GLU A 741 24.65 -5.60 -33.78
N GLY A 742 23.46 -6.07 -34.19
CA GLY A 742 22.25 -6.08 -33.33
C GLY A 742 21.56 -7.45 -33.30
N GLY A 743 21.24 -7.96 -32.09
CA GLY A 743 20.44 -9.17 -31.91
C GLY A 743 21.15 -10.51 -32.17
N ALA A 744 22.44 -10.51 -32.51
CA ALA A 744 23.21 -11.74 -32.69
C ALA A 744 23.48 -12.43 -31.34
N LEU A 745 23.25 -13.75 -31.31
CA LEU A 745 23.55 -14.62 -30.17
C LEU A 745 24.84 -15.38 -30.43
N GLY A 746 25.63 -15.59 -29.38
CA GLY A 746 26.78 -16.48 -29.38
C GLY A 746 26.52 -17.70 -28.51
N TYR A 747 26.98 -18.88 -28.96
CA TYR A 747 27.04 -20.06 -28.10
C TYR A 747 27.98 -19.83 -26.90
N LYS A 748 28.95 -18.93 -27.08
CA LYS A 748 29.74 -18.30 -26.02
C LYS A 748 29.68 -16.78 -26.22
N GLY A 749 28.80 -16.13 -25.48
CA GLY A 749 28.68 -14.67 -25.42
C GLY A 749 29.57 -14.06 -24.31
N PRO A 750 29.52 -12.73 -24.13
CA PRO A 750 30.25 -12.04 -23.05
C PRO A 750 29.75 -12.39 -21.65
N ILE A 751 28.45 -12.67 -21.49
CA ILE A 751 27.82 -12.99 -20.19
C ILE A 751 27.53 -14.48 -20.08
N CYS A 752 26.85 -15.06 -21.07
CA CYS A 752 26.45 -16.47 -21.08
C CYS A 752 27.41 -17.36 -21.88
N ASN A 753 27.73 -18.53 -21.32
CA ASN A 753 28.46 -19.59 -22.01
C ASN A 753 27.60 -20.86 -22.09
N MET A 754 26.98 -21.09 -23.24
CA MET A 754 26.05 -22.21 -23.45
C MET A 754 26.74 -23.57 -23.36
N TRP A 755 28.02 -23.66 -23.72
CA TRP A 755 28.82 -24.87 -23.51
C TRP A 755 28.90 -25.28 -22.04
N GLU A 756 28.97 -24.29 -21.15
CA GLU A 756 29.03 -24.52 -19.71
C GLU A 756 27.65 -24.89 -19.16
N ILE A 757 26.59 -24.20 -19.59
CA ILE A 757 25.20 -24.53 -19.21
C ILE A 757 24.87 -25.97 -19.58
N GLU A 758 25.23 -26.42 -20.79
CA GLU A 758 25.03 -27.81 -21.23
C GLU A 758 26.02 -28.80 -20.61
N ALA A 759 26.92 -28.35 -19.73
CA ALA A 759 27.93 -29.15 -19.05
C ALA A 759 28.89 -29.88 -20.01
N PHE A 760 29.53 -29.13 -20.90
CA PHE A 760 30.62 -29.61 -21.76
C PHE A 760 31.79 -30.16 -20.92
N ASN A 761 32.33 -31.32 -21.30
CA ASN A 761 33.32 -32.03 -20.51
C ASN A 761 34.77 -31.64 -20.86
N LEU A 762 35.30 -30.63 -20.17
CA LEU A 762 36.70 -30.19 -20.32
C LEU A 762 37.73 -31.21 -19.78
N ASN A 763 37.30 -32.19 -18.98
CA ASN A 763 38.17 -33.18 -18.35
C ASN A 763 38.02 -34.58 -18.98
N LYS A 764 37.50 -34.66 -20.21
CA LYS A 764 37.33 -35.92 -20.92
C LYS A 764 38.69 -36.55 -21.19
N LYS A 765 38.79 -37.86 -20.91
CA LYS A 765 40.01 -38.66 -21.10
C LYS A 765 39.85 -39.60 -22.28
N ASP A 766 40.95 -39.94 -22.94
CA ASP A 766 40.94 -40.99 -23.94
C ASP A 766 40.83 -42.39 -23.30
N TYR A 767 40.83 -43.40 -24.17
CA TYR A 767 40.75 -44.79 -23.77
C TYR A 767 41.92 -45.31 -22.91
N GLU A 768 43.08 -44.67 -23.00
CA GLU A 768 44.31 -44.95 -22.24
C GLU A 768 44.39 -44.10 -20.96
N GLY A 769 43.38 -43.26 -20.69
CA GLY A 769 43.32 -42.40 -19.52
C GLY A 769 44.12 -41.10 -19.65
N ARG A 770 44.57 -40.76 -20.87
CA ARG A 770 45.28 -39.50 -21.15
C ARG A 770 44.31 -38.33 -21.13
N SER A 771 44.80 -37.21 -20.63
CA SER A 771 44.08 -35.95 -20.60
C SER A 771 44.59 -35.05 -21.71
N PHE A 772 43.69 -34.25 -22.28
CA PHE A 772 44.00 -33.26 -23.30
C PHE A 772 43.58 -31.87 -22.77
N PRO A 773 44.31 -30.80 -23.12
CA PRO A 773 43.95 -29.43 -22.74
C PRO A 773 42.74 -28.94 -23.56
N LEU A 774 41.55 -29.46 -23.23
CA LEU A 774 40.29 -29.14 -23.92
C LEU A 774 39.80 -27.72 -23.61
N GLN A 775 39.05 -27.15 -24.54
CA GLN A 775 38.42 -25.85 -24.43
C GLN A 775 36.96 -25.93 -24.90
N TYR A 776 36.12 -25.02 -24.42
CA TYR A 776 34.75 -24.90 -24.89
C TYR A 776 34.72 -24.67 -26.41
N GLY A 777 33.89 -25.45 -27.08
CA GLY A 777 33.80 -25.46 -28.53
C GLY A 777 34.65 -26.52 -29.21
N ASP A 778 35.51 -27.29 -28.52
CA ASP A 778 36.19 -28.44 -29.14
C ASP A 778 35.18 -29.52 -29.53
N ILE A 779 35.14 -29.92 -30.80
CA ILE A 779 34.09 -30.79 -31.35
C ILE A 779 34.61 -32.19 -31.64
N VAL A 780 35.66 -32.30 -32.46
CA VAL A 780 36.15 -33.57 -33.00
C VAL A 780 37.68 -33.55 -33.12
N PHE A 781 38.31 -34.68 -32.85
CA PHE A 781 39.73 -34.93 -33.08
C PHE A 781 39.91 -35.65 -34.42
N TYR A 782 40.83 -35.15 -35.25
CA TYR A 782 41.27 -35.80 -36.49
C TYR A 782 42.72 -36.24 -36.36
N TYR A 783 43.06 -37.45 -36.83
CA TYR A 783 44.45 -37.89 -36.92
C TYR A 783 45.26 -37.04 -37.90
N THR A 784 46.49 -36.68 -37.56
CA THR A 784 47.42 -36.01 -38.49
C THR A 784 48.09 -36.97 -39.48
N ASP A 785 48.18 -38.26 -39.14
CA ASP A 785 48.88 -39.31 -39.90
C ASP A 785 47.95 -40.33 -40.57
N ARG A 786 46.64 -40.33 -40.27
CA ARG A 786 45.65 -41.23 -40.89
C ARG A 786 44.71 -40.51 -41.84
N SER A 787 44.34 -41.17 -42.92
CA SER A 787 43.46 -40.64 -43.97
C SER A 787 42.48 -41.71 -44.44
N VAL A 788 41.33 -41.29 -44.95
CA VAL A 788 40.38 -42.16 -45.66
C VAL A 788 41.04 -42.89 -46.83
N LYS A 789 42.12 -42.33 -47.40
CA LYS A 789 42.91 -43.01 -48.44
C LYS A 789 43.54 -44.32 -47.97
N ASP A 790 43.76 -44.48 -46.66
CA ASP A 790 44.31 -45.70 -46.07
C ASP A 790 43.28 -46.84 -46.08
N ASP A 791 41.99 -46.52 -46.14
CA ASP A 791 40.88 -47.50 -46.11
C ASP A 791 40.47 -47.98 -47.51
N TYR A 792 40.75 -47.17 -48.53
CA TYR A 792 40.40 -47.44 -49.93
C TYR A 792 41.67 -47.45 -50.79
N SER A 793 42.59 -48.38 -50.54
CA SER A 793 43.69 -48.65 -51.46
C SER A 793 43.16 -49.31 -52.73
N GLU A 794 43.31 -48.67 -53.89
CA GLU A 794 43.12 -49.30 -55.20
C GLU A 794 44.09 -50.48 -55.33
N GLY A 795 43.57 -51.70 -55.20
CA GLY A 795 44.27 -52.90 -55.64
C GLY A 795 44.38 -52.91 -57.15
N GLY A 796 45.39 -52.22 -57.69
CA GLY A 796 45.82 -52.42 -59.06
C GLY A 796 46.35 -53.84 -59.22
N THR A 797 45.58 -54.72 -59.87
CA THR A 797 46.11 -55.97 -60.43
C THR A 797 47.13 -55.61 -61.49
N HIS A 798 48.41 -55.84 -61.21
CA HIS A 798 49.42 -56.07 -62.24
C HIS A 798 49.50 -57.55 -62.58
#